data_AF-A0A814AGB0-F1
#
_entry.id   AF-A0A814AGB0-F1
#
_cell.length_a   1.000
_cell.length_b   1.000
_cell.length_c   1.000
_cell.angle_alpha   90.00
_cell.angle_beta   90.00
_cell.angle_gamma   90.00
#
_symmetry.space_group_name_H-M   'P 1'
#
loop_
_entity.id
_entity.type
_entity.pdbx_description
1 polymer ?
#
loop_
_entity_poly.entity_id
_entity_poly.type
_entity_poly.pdbx_seq_one_letter_code
_entity_poly.pdbx_strand_id
1 'polypeptide(L)'
;MTFASLQEFKFSAALTKRYENENEGSFLENFEAVAQKHEQRRQKIKKDEEIENEKIPPEYRITFGEKPQGITSKEYELLYVETLYTIKYKIGTTIPKHSEGENDLYSYAQEAFGLSMEDHQRLLAKASEEKPPILILNIEIVEAKDLEAKDANGFSDPYCMLGIVPEIRKLVLTQQTSGVGASSDEEGSSDSKLGFMRRLKSFRKSTIRRAQGREKNISSTGSSPQNNCSLRDKLPAKYIQTTDVKKATLNPVWMEKFRFNIESGKTETFHLDIWDHDDEFSVFEAARKLNQVQGFKGLNRYFKQIAQSARTNSNESSNIDDFLGSVNLKISEIPSTGIDRWFSLEGRSENSKVHGQIHIRANLATREDRGISEEDNWTDIKQHVELLQIIIDHELNKFKGETTKWAGELSRDAETILHQHAIQGDITDIQRKMCRWIAYSKKHLERTLTHKLLLTITEQLEQTWQPTSLSRDESDMLREAFTLFINHCFKQLAKLRDLFPAANRIAAERLEQLLTIVAKLHNMEVFRYCCPFQNSLQHELSLILKAGTMEWFDRMVIHITKPRLRSDEEILRNTSELVYVLLADAHSAVKYYNPIFESTVKLAFYHISFKKIDVKLMDIIIKALEEELGEQIYQSPLKLFENTEPDSADIAAFAFSAEQTSLSLFELYLSLNELAKYKIYVNESHRSNLKINQYYLYFGVALKKWLSIARNKLLHRIEYILDKDKSETSLIAPISTTTNNKFTSSSLDISNCFTQMAQFWRRLAWPDIPGSIVYLIKMIEDTTNATRLYAILMEEKLNAKKFYDTNDLTIYIQELSLTVNNIERIRESFKALPIELSYDKLLVAAEKFHPIAGVDEYRKKIETTVAICSQDITDRIYRILSKVITNMEMELKQYLFHIIEAPDASTIQDTIQPLFTFLDNQLVPYTEYLIRLNLTRLLELIWAVLIDQLLCEVEDVTSPKSISSYARLSKALDGLVEYFNNEEHYLPKDILKTDKYKLVKKLLKYQSTDTQSLIKMYYQEKAQEQDRANSSNQIDLGKLYCRAYYHSKEETLYIEIISCKNLRPCDSNGLSDPYVEVQLCPRFLYPHLEKQQTSVIKKTLNPHFNEKFEFRLTEKECNLSGGIVHFIVMDHDLMWSNDFEGEAFLEIWKITGINNDNRAVEELKQIELALTHPKVVRSRIIEILEQRITDKIAVDFVRRRREKENQ
;
A
#
# COMPACT_ATOMS: atom_id res chain seq x y z
N MET A 1 49.90 7.01 13.05
CA MET A 1 49.31 6.02 13.98
C MET A 1 50.21 5.93 15.22
N THR A 2 49.67 5.58 16.38
CA THR A 2 50.44 5.32 17.61
C THR A 2 50.81 3.83 17.73
N PHE A 3 51.80 3.51 18.58
CA PHE A 3 52.44 2.19 18.65
C PHE A 3 51.46 1.01 18.94
N ALA A 4 50.32 1.27 19.58
CA ALA A 4 49.33 0.25 19.93
C ALA A 4 48.71 -0.45 18.71
N SER A 5 48.32 0.29 17.67
CA SER A 5 47.68 -0.31 16.48
C SER A 5 48.61 -1.22 15.69
N LEU A 6 49.93 -1.08 15.88
CA LEU A 6 50.97 -1.94 15.32
C LEU A 6 51.15 -3.27 16.07
N GLN A 7 50.59 -3.38 17.28
CA GLN A 7 50.69 -4.58 18.11
C GLN A 7 49.51 -5.53 17.86
N GLU A 8 48.31 -5.00 17.67
CA GLU A 8 47.14 -5.75 17.18
C GLU A 8 47.37 -6.28 15.76
N PHE A 9 47.94 -5.45 14.87
CA PHE A 9 48.30 -5.85 13.49
C PHE A 9 49.19 -7.10 13.45
N LYS A 10 50.14 -7.22 14.39
CA LYS A 10 51.03 -8.39 14.47
C LYS A 10 50.35 -9.65 15.00
N PHE A 11 49.18 -9.54 15.64
CA PHE A 11 48.38 -10.70 16.04
C PHE A 11 47.52 -11.22 14.88
N SER A 12 47.07 -10.34 13.97
CA SER A 12 46.41 -10.72 12.71
C SER A 12 47.25 -11.72 11.91
N ALA A 13 48.55 -11.43 11.75
CA ALA A 13 49.51 -12.27 11.04
C ALA A 13 49.65 -13.72 11.57
N ALA A 14 49.25 -13.99 12.82
CA ALA A 14 49.23 -15.34 13.39
C ALA A 14 47.96 -16.14 13.00
N LEU A 15 46.86 -15.46 12.70
CA LEU A 15 45.62 -16.05 12.17
C LEU A 15 45.70 -16.29 10.64
N THR A 16 46.39 -15.40 9.91
CA THR A 16 46.59 -15.49 8.44
C THR A 16 47.06 -16.88 8.00
N LYS A 17 47.95 -17.52 8.76
CA LYS A 17 48.59 -18.81 8.42
C LYS A 17 47.71 -20.06 8.62
N ARG A 18 46.38 -19.90 8.62
CA ARG A 18 45.39 -21.00 8.68
C ARG A 18 44.24 -20.89 7.67
N TYR A 19 44.14 -19.79 6.91
CA TYR A 19 43.05 -19.54 5.96
C TYR A 19 43.41 -19.84 4.49
N GLU A 20 44.57 -20.47 4.23
CA GLU A 20 45.20 -20.61 2.91
C GLU A 20 44.45 -21.48 1.87
N ASN A 21 43.26 -22.02 2.16
CA ASN A 21 42.65 -23.16 1.44
C ASN A 21 41.24 -22.99 0.83
N GLU A 22 40.57 -21.83 0.93
CA GLU A 22 39.20 -21.66 0.40
C GLU A 22 39.05 -20.53 -0.64
N ASN A 23 38.01 -20.62 -1.49
CA ASN A 23 37.71 -19.66 -2.55
C ASN A 23 37.12 -18.34 -2.00
N GLU A 24 37.99 -17.46 -1.50
CA GLU A 24 37.62 -16.23 -0.77
C GLU A 24 36.60 -15.31 -1.46
N GLY A 25 36.55 -15.26 -2.80
CA GLY A 25 35.59 -14.43 -3.54
C GLY A 25 34.13 -14.79 -3.26
N SER A 26 33.88 -16.05 -2.86
CA SER A 26 32.56 -16.63 -2.66
C SER A 26 31.67 -15.86 -1.67
N PHE A 27 32.22 -15.27 -0.59
CA PHE A 27 31.39 -14.77 0.52
C PHE A 27 30.36 -13.69 0.14
N LEU A 28 30.79 -12.67 -0.61
CA LEU A 28 29.90 -11.57 -1.03
C LEU A 28 28.99 -12.00 -2.20
N GLU A 29 29.45 -12.93 -3.03
CA GLU A 29 28.69 -13.55 -4.13
C GLU A 29 27.61 -14.52 -3.61
N ASN A 30 27.83 -15.17 -2.48
CA ASN A 30 26.86 -16.07 -1.84
C ASN A 30 25.58 -15.33 -1.41
N PHE A 31 25.67 -14.05 -1.02
CA PHE A 31 24.48 -13.25 -0.72
C PHE A 31 23.71 -12.86 -2.00
N GLU A 32 24.39 -12.66 -3.13
CA GLU A 32 23.74 -12.51 -4.44
C GLU A 32 22.95 -13.79 -4.78
N ALA A 33 23.51 -14.98 -4.53
CA ALA A 33 22.79 -16.24 -4.70
C ALA A 33 21.56 -16.37 -3.80
N VAL A 34 21.62 -15.93 -2.53
CA VAL A 34 20.43 -15.86 -1.64
C VAL A 34 19.36 -14.92 -2.17
N ALA A 35 19.74 -13.73 -2.66
CA ALA A 35 18.81 -12.77 -3.24
C ALA A 35 18.15 -13.30 -4.54
N GLN A 36 18.92 -13.98 -5.40
CA GLN A 36 18.40 -14.65 -6.60
C GLN A 36 17.45 -15.80 -6.24
N LYS A 37 17.79 -16.64 -5.26
CA LYS A 37 16.94 -17.72 -4.72
C LYS A 37 15.61 -17.16 -4.17
N HIS A 38 15.65 -16.05 -3.44
CA HIS A 38 14.46 -15.36 -2.94
C HIS A 38 13.56 -14.87 -4.10
N GLU A 39 14.12 -14.23 -5.12
CA GLU A 39 13.34 -13.78 -6.29
C GLU A 39 12.78 -14.96 -7.13
N GLN A 40 13.53 -16.05 -7.28
CA GLN A 40 13.02 -17.28 -7.91
C GLN A 40 11.81 -17.85 -7.17
N ARG A 41 11.81 -17.85 -5.83
CA ARG A 41 10.64 -18.24 -5.02
C ARG A 41 9.45 -17.30 -5.25
N ARG A 42 9.65 -15.98 -5.32
CA ARG A 42 8.59 -14.99 -5.64
C ARG A 42 7.98 -15.22 -7.03
N GLN A 43 8.81 -15.60 -8.01
CA GLN A 43 8.33 -15.99 -9.34
C GLN A 43 7.61 -17.33 -9.34
N LYS A 44 8.01 -18.29 -8.49
CA LYS A 44 7.32 -19.58 -8.33
C LYS A 44 5.89 -19.39 -7.82
N ILE A 45 5.68 -18.55 -6.80
CA ILE A 45 4.32 -18.29 -6.24
C ILE A 45 3.34 -17.91 -7.36
N LYS A 46 3.73 -17.00 -8.26
CA LYS A 46 2.88 -16.58 -9.40
C LYS A 46 2.55 -17.72 -10.36
N LYS A 47 3.50 -18.63 -10.62
CA LYS A 47 3.27 -19.82 -11.48
C LYS A 47 2.39 -20.86 -10.79
N ASP A 48 2.56 -21.04 -9.49
CA ASP A 48 1.72 -21.93 -8.69
C ASP A 48 0.25 -21.44 -8.66
N GLU A 49 0.01 -20.12 -8.66
CA GLU A 49 -1.33 -19.51 -8.85
C GLU A 49 -1.93 -19.79 -10.24
N GLU A 50 -1.16 -19.61 -11.32
CA GLU A 50 -1.58 -19.93 -12.69
C GLU A 50 -2.04 -21.39 -12.81
N ILE A 51 -1.24 -22.31 -12.24
CA ILE A 51 -1.52 -23.76 -12.19
C ILE A 51 -2.70 -24.10 -11.26
N GLU A 52 -3.07 -23.24 -10.30
CA GLU A 52 -4.26 -23.45 -9.45
C GLU A 52 -5.56 -23.02 -10.13
N ASN A 53 -5.54 -21.98 -10.95
CA ASN A 53 -6.69 -21.51 -11.72
C ASN A 53 -7.18 -22.54 -12.76
N GLU A 54 -6.26 -23.30 -13.38
CA GLU A 54 -6.60 -24.32 -14.38
C GLU A 54 -7.19 -25.63 -13.80
N LYS A 55 -7.14 -25.83 -12.48
CA LYS A 55 -7.62 -27.08 -11.86
C LYS A 55 -9.15 -27.12 -11.78
N ILE A 56 -9.71 -28.32 -11.84
CA ILE A 56 -11.12 -28.55 -11.48
C ILE A 56 -11.24 -28.46 -9.95
N PRO A 57 -12.18 -27.69 -9.38
CA PRO A 57 -12.40 -27.66 -7.92
C PRO A 57 -12.77 -29.04 -7.37
N PRO A 58 -12.38 -29.39 -6.14
CA PRO A 58 -12.80 -30.66 -5.52
C PRO A 58 -14.33 -30.79 -5.46
N GLU A 59 -14.84 -32.01 -5.67
CA GLU A 59 -16.27 -32.29 -5.49
C GLU A 59 -16.65 -32.31 -4.01
N TYR A 60 -17.79 -31.69 -3.69
CA TYR A 60 -18.28 -31.53 -2.32
C TYR A 60 -18.98 -32.80 -1.82
N ARG A 61 -18.19 -33.83 -1.52
CA ARG A 61 -18.64 -34.99 -0.72
C ARG A 61 -18.00 -35.00 0.67
N ILE A 62 -18.32 -33.97 1.46
CA ILE A 62 -18.01 -34.00 2.89
C ILE A 62 -19.10 -34.81 3.61
N THR A 63 -18.99 -36.13 3.54
CA THR A 63 -19.87 -37.06 4.29
C THR A 63 -19.56 -36.96 5.78
N PHE A 64 -20.16 -35.96 6.44
CA PHE A 64 -20.16 -35.86 7.90
C PHE A 64 -20.91 -37.06 8.51
N GLY A 65 -20.42 -37.58 9.64
CA GLY A 65 -20.79 -38.91 10.16
C GLY A 65 -22.22 -39.08 10.71
N GLU A 66 -23.06 -38.06 10.58
CA GLU A 66 -24.46 -38.09 11.01
C GLU A 66 -25.34 -38.13 9.76
N LYS A 67 -25.79 -39.33 9.38
CA LYS A 67 -26.96 -39.43 8.50
C LYS A 67 -28.16 -38.84 9.25
N PRO A 68 -29.06 -38.08 8.59
CA PRO A 68 -30.36 -37.78 9.19
C PRO A 68 -31.06 -39.09 9.57
N GLN A 69 -31.92 -39.05 10.59
CA GLN A 69 -32.77 -40.19 10.92
C GLN A 69 -33.71 -40.44 9.73
N GLY A 70 -33.36 -41.44 8.91
CA GLY A 70 -34.15 -41.81 7.74
C GLY A 70 -35.49 -42.40 8.18
N ILE A 71 -36.53 -42.05 7.44
CA ILE A 71 -37.89 -42.60 7.53
C ILE A 71 -37.78 -44.13 7.70
N THR A 72 -38.40 -44.70 8.74
CA THR A 72 -38.32 -46.16 8.91
C THR A 72 -39.05 -46.87 7.77
N SER A 73 -38.66 -48.10 7.45
CA SER A 73 -39.28 -48.85 6.35
C SER A 73 -40.81 -48.97 6.46
N LYS A 74 -41.37 -48.88 7.68
CA LYS A 74 -42.81 -48.88 7.95
C LYS A 74 -43.45 -47.50 7.68
N GLU A 75 -42.80 -46.42 8.08
CA GLU A 75 -43.27 -45.05 7.79
C GLU A 75 -43.20 -44.77 6.28
N TYR A 76 -42.19 -45.32 5.57
CA TYR A 76 -42.05 -45.23 4.12
C TYR A 76 -43.20 -45.92 3.37
N GLU A 77 -43.61 -47.13 3.79
CA GLU A 77 -44.81 -47.79 3.26
C GLU A 77 -46.10 -47.01 3.57
N LEU A 78 -46.19 -46.35 4.73
CA LEU A 78 -47.36 -45.55 5.11
C LEU A 78 -47.46 -44.27 4.27
N LEU A 79 -46.35 -43.56 4.09
CA LEU A 79 -46.27 -42.37 3.25
C LEU A 79 -46.60 -42.67 1.77
N TYR A 80 -46.20 -43.85 1.28
CA TYR A 80 -46.59 -44.29 -0.06
C TYR A 80 -48.08 -44.61 -0.16
N VAL A 81 -48.66 -45.31 0.84
CA VAL A 81 -50.12 -45.55 0.92
C VAL A 81 -50.89 -44.22 0.93
N GLU A 82 -50.42 -43.22 1.67
CA GLU A 82 -51.01 -41.88 1.70
C GLU A 82 -50.89 -41.15 0.35
N THR A 83 -49.76 -41.33 -0.35
CA THR A 83 -49.56 -40.80 -1.71
C THR A 83 -50.54 -41.43 -2.70
N LEU A 84 -50.79 -42.74 -2.61
CA LEU A 84 -51.76 -43.45 -3.45
C LEU A 84 -53.21 -43.07 -3.09
N TYR A 85 -53.51 -42.87 -1.80
CA TYR A 85 -54.80 -42.37 -1.30
C TYR A 85 -55.10 -40.97 -1.85
N THR A 86 -54.11 -40.07 -1.77
CA THR A 86 -54.14 -38.71 -2.35
C THR A 86 -54.47 -38.71 -3.85
N ILE A 87 -53.86 -39.61 -4.63
CA ILE A 87 -54.09 -39.75 -6.08
C ILE A 87 -55.50 -40.32 -6.36
N LYS A 88 -55.99 -41.23 -5.52
CA LYS A 88 -57.32 -41.85 -5.66
C LYS A 88 -58.47 -40.89 -5.33
N TYR A 89 -58.28 -40.00 -4.35
CA TYR A 89 -59.32 -39.12 -3.83
C TYR A 89 -59.09 -37.63 -4.13
N LYS A 90 -58.49 -37.34 -5.30
CA LYS A 90 -58.25 -35.96 -5.80
C LYS A 90 -59.48 -35.04 -5.66
N ILE A 91 -59.26 -33.83 -5.17
CA ILE A 91 -60.31 -32.82 -4.92
C ILE A 91 -60.17 -31.58 -5.82
N GLY A 92 -61.30 -30.93 -6.10
CA GLY A 92 -61.42 -29.79 -7.01
C GLY A 92 -61.29 -30.15 -8.49
N THR A 93 -61.62 -29.22 -9.39
CA THR A 93 -61.39 -29.41 -10.83
C THR A 93 -59.91 -29.28 -11.19
N THR A 94 -59.43 -30.11 -12.13
CA THR A 94 -58.06 -30.05 -12.65
C THR A 94 -57.84 -28.76 -13.43
N ILE A 95 -56.66 -28.18 -13.28
CA ILE A 95 -56.25 -26.91 -13.90
C ILE A 95 -55.18 -27.23 -14.96
N PRO A 96 -55.10 -26.54 -16.12
CA PRO A 96 -54.18 -26.88 -17.24
C PRO A 96 -52.66 -26.96 -16.96
N LYS A 97 -52.21 -26.76 -15.72
CA LYS A 97 -50.83 -27.02 -15.27
C LYS A 97 -50.64 -28.43 -14.68
N HIS A 98 -51.72 -29.07 -14.24
CA HIS A 98 -51.72 -30.36 -13.56
C HIS A 98 -52.12 -31.50 -14.51
N SER A 99 -51.72 -32.72 -14.16
CA SER A 99 -51.96 -33.92 -14.97
C SER A 99 -53.37 -34.49 -14.70
N GLU A 100 -54.11 -34.80 -15.76
CA GLU A 100 -55.46 -35.34 -15.67
C GLU A 100 -55.47 -36.86 -15.41
N GLY A 101 -54.54 -37.60 -16.04
CA GLY A 101 -54.47 -39.06 -16.00
C GLY A 101 -54.05 -39.63 -14.64
N GLU A 102 -54.90 -40.47 -14.05
CA GLU A 102 -54.62 -41.13 -12.77
C GLU A 102 -53.49 -42.18 -12.87
N ASN A 103 -53.46 -42.92 -13.97
CA ASN A 103 -52.42 -43.92 -14.22
C ASN A 103 -51.02 -43.31 -14.32
N ASP A 104 -50.91 -42.10 -14.88
CA ASP A 104 -49.62 -41.39 -15.01
C ASP A 104 -49.09 -40.96 -13.63
N LEU A 105 -49.98 -40.47 -12.75
CA LEU A 105 -49.64 -40.16 -11.36
C LEU A 105 -49.24 -41.42 -10.56
N TYR A 106 -49.94 -42.54 -10.76
CA TYR A 106 -49.57 -43.82 -10.13
C TYR A 106 -48.22 -44.34 -10.61
N SER A 107 -47.91 -44.22 -11.90
CA SER A 107 -46.59 -44.58 -12.47
C SER A 107 -45.49 -43.69 -11.91
N TYR A 108 -45.72 -42.37 -11.88
CA TYR A 108 -44.77 -41.42 -11.30
C TYR A 108 -44.51 -41.71 -9.81
N ALA A 109 -45.55 -41.97 -9.01
CA ALA A 109 -45.40 -42.31 -7.61
C ALA A 109 -44.58 -43.61 -7.41
N GLN A 110 -44.83 -44.64 -8.23
CA GLN A 110 -44.05 -45.88 -8.19
C GLN A 110 -42.57 -45.65 -8.53
N GLU A 111 -42.28 -44.89 -9.59
CA GLU A 111 -40.90 -44.54 -9.99
C GLU A 111 -40.19 -43.64 -8.97
N ALA A 112 -40.92 -42.75 -8.29
CA ALA A 112 -40.37 -41.85 -7.27
C ALA A 112 -39.99 -42.60 -5.98
N PHE A 113 -40.81 -43.56 -5.55
CA PHE A 113 -40.54 -44.40 -4.38
C PHE A 113 -39.68 -45.63 -4.71
N GLY A 114 -39.36 -45.88 -5.99
CA GLY A 114 -38.50 -46.98 -6.43
C GLY A 114 -39.06 -48.39 -6.16
N LEU A 115 -40.40 -48.53 -6.10
CA LEU A 115 -41.06 -49.74 -5.63
C LEU A 115 -41.32 -50.77 -6.75
N SER A 116 -41.29 -52.05 -6.38
CA SER A 116 -41.62 -53.14 -7.29
C SER A 116 -43.10 -53.10 -7.70
N MET A 117 -43.44 -53.72 -8.83
CA MET A 117 -44.83 -53.80 -9.30
C MET A 117 -45.72 -54.59 -8.31
N GLU A 118 -45.15 -55.58 -7.62
CA GLU A 118 -45.84 -56.40 -6.62
C GLU A 118 -46.12 -55.59 -5.33
N ASP A 119 -45.14 -54.80 -4.87
CA ASP A 119 -45.31 -53.88 -3.73
C ASP A 119 -46.30 -52.74 -4.07
N HIS A 120 -46.21 -52.17 -5.28
CA HIS A 120 -47.17 -51.18 -5.77
C HIS A 120 -48.60 -51.74 -5.73
N GLN A 121 -48.84 -52.93 -6.29
CA GLN A 121 -50.18 -53.54 -6.28
C GLN A 121 -50.66 -53.85 -4.84
N ARG A 122 -49.78 -54.35 -3.96
CA ARG A 122 -50.11 -54.59 -2.53
C ARG A 122 -50.55 -53.30 -1.82
N LEU A 123 -49.80 -52.22 -2.00
CA LEU A 123 -50.02 -50.96 -1.29
C LEU A 123 -51.16 -50.14 -1.93
N LEU A 124 -51.40 -50.25 -3.24
CA LEU A 124 -52.56 -49.68 -3.93
C LEU A 124 -53.87 -50.38 -3.53
N ALA A 125 -53.84 -51.71 -3.32
CA ALA A 125 -54.98 -52.44 -2.77
C ALA A 125 -55.30 -51.93 -1.35
N LYS A 126 -54.29 -51.82 -0.47
CA LYS A 126 -54.44 -51.28 0.88
C LYS A 126 -54.99 -49.85 0.89
N ALA A 127 -54.39 -48.93 0.12
CA ALA A 127 -54.90 -47.56 -0.05
C ALA A 127 -56.33 -47.53 -0.60
N SER A 128 -56.73 -48.57 -1.35
CA SER A 128 -58.07 -48.70 -1.90
C SER A 128 -59.12 -49.28 -0.97
N GLU A 129 -58.73 -49.97 0.10
CA GLU A 129 -59.61 -50.47 1.17
C GLU A 129 -59.95 -49.37 2.19
N GLU A 130 -59.20 -48.26 2.21
CA GLU A 130 -59.44 -47.13 3.12
C GLU A 130 -60.71 -46.34 2.74
N LYS A 131 -61.39 -45.81 3.77
CA LYS A 131 -62.62 -45.00 3.59
C LYS A 131 -62.34 -43.77 2.72
N PRO A 132 -63.28 -43.32 1.86
CA PRO A 132 -63.15 -42.01 1.22
C PRO A 132 -63.12 -40.89 2.29
N PRO A 133 -62.39 -39.79 2.06
CA PRO A 133 -62.28 -38.71 3.02
C PRO A 133 -63.56 -37.89 3.10
N ILE A 134 -63.78 -37.21 4.24
CA ILE A 134 -64.81 -36.19 4.37
C ILE A 134 -64.30 -34.94 3.66
N LEU A 135 -65.04 -34.45 2.65
CA LEU A 135 -64.70 -33.21 1.97
C LEU A 135 -65.07 -32.02 2.86
N ILE A 136 -64.18 -31.05 2.98
CA ILE A 136 -64.38 -29.80 3.70
C ILE A 136 -64.29 -28.63 2.72
N LEU A 137 -65.18 -27.66 2.88
CA LEU A 137 -65.16 -26.38 2.18
C LEU A 137 -64.93 -25.30 3.23
N ASN A 138 -63.75 -24.66 3.19
CA ASN A 138 -63.51 -23.44 3.95
C ASN A 138 -63.89 -22.23 3.08
N ILE A 139 -64.51 -21.23 3.68
CA ILE A 139 -65.01 -20.03 3.01
C ILE A 139 -64.63 -18.81 3.83
N GLU A 140 -64.05 -17.80 3.20
CA GLU A 140 -63.80 -16.48 3.79
C GLU A 140 -64.71 -15.46 3.10
N ILE A 141 -65.56 -14.82 3.89
CA ILE A 141 -66.38 -13.68 3.45
C ILE A 141 -65.55 -12.43 3.70
N VAL A 142 -65.03 -11.83 2.62
CA VAL A 142 -64.06 -10.73 2.71
C VAL A 142 -64.80 -9.42 2.90
N GLU A 143 -65.54 -8.99 1.87
CA GLU A 143 -66.25 -7.72 1.81
C GLU A 143 -67.38 -7.77 0.77
N ALA A 144 -68.33 -6.85 0.82
CA ALA A 144 -69.24 -6.55 -0.28
C ALA A 144 -69.21 -5.05 -0.60
N LYS A 145 -69.75 -4.68 -1.76
CA LYS A 145 -69.82 -3.30 -2.23
C LYS A 145 -71.06 -3.04 -3.07
N ASP A 146 -71.37 -1.76 -3.26
CA ASP A 146 -72.45 -1.26 -4.12
C ASP A 146 -73.82 -1.88 -3.79
N LEU A 147 -74.07 -2.22 -2.51
CA LEU A 147 -75.35 -2.77 -2.04
C LEU A 147 -76.49 -1.75 -2.18
N GLU A 148 -77.72 -2.24 -2.27
CA GLU A 148 -78.93 -1.40 -2.39
C GLU A 148 -79.43 -0.96 -1.00
N ALA A 149 -79.38 0.34 -0.71
CA ALA A 149 -79.90 0.90 0.54
C ALA A 149 -81.40 0.60 0.73
N LYS A 150 -81.78 0.13 1.93
CA LYS A 150 -83.18 -0.10 2.34
C LYS A 150 -83.61 0.80 3.49
N ASP A 151 -82.67 1.16 4.35
CA ASP A 151 -82.92 2.05 5.48
C ASP A 151 -83.40 3.45 5.04
N ALA A 152 -84.25 4.05 5.87
CA ALA A 152 -84.61 5.47 5.77
C ALA A 152 -83.40 6.43 5.99
N ASN A 153 -82.25 5.93 6.45
CA ASN A 153 -81.00 6.68 6.59
C ASN A 153 -80.17 6.76 5.28
N GLY A 154 -80.52 5.99 4.24
CA GLY A 154 -79.80 5.96 2.95
C GLY A 154 -78.67 4.91 2.86
N PHE A 155 -78.57 4.01 3.83
CA PHE A 155 -77.62 2.90 3.88
C PHE A 155 -78.35 1.56 4.13
N SER A 156 -77.66 0.63 4.76
CA SER A 156 -78.09 -0.70 5.21
C SER A 156 -77.24 -1.13 6.41
N ASP A 157 -77.72 -2.07 7.20
CA ASP A 157 -77.01 -2.84 8.23
C ASP A 157 -76.76 -4.30 7.74
N PRO A 158 -75.94 -4.52 6.69
CA PRO A 158 -75.84 -5.84 6.05
C PRO A 158 -75.19 -6.93 6.90
N TYR A 159 -75.73 -8.14 6.76
CA TYR A 159 -75.12 -9.41 7.21
C TYR A 159 -75.37 -10.55 6.21
N CYS A 160 -74.52 -11.58 6.24
CA CYS A 160 -74.64 -12.77 5.39
C CYS A 160 -75.21 -13.96 6.17
N MET A 161 -76.11 -14.72 5.54
CA MET A 161 -76.51 -16.08 5.93
C MET A 161 -75.98 -17.07 4.90
N LEU A 162 -75.32 -18.15 5.34
CA LEU A 162 -74.62 -19.05 4.44
C LEU A 162 -74.71 -20.53 4.84
N GLY A 163 -74.78 -21.43 3.85
CA GLY A 163 -74.90 -22.87 4.08
C GLY A 163 -74.86 -23.71 2.79
N ILE A 164 -75.08 -25.02 2.93
CA ILE A 164 -75.03 -25.97 1.79
C ILE A 164 -76.44 -26.47 1.43
N VAL A 165 -76.71 -26.55 0.12
CA VAL A 165 -77.98 -26.95 -0.50
C VAL A 165 -77.72 -28.08 -1.51
N PRO A 166 -78.31 -29.28 -1.32
CA PRO A 166 -78.23 -30.38 -2.30
C PRO A 166 -79.15 -30.18 -3.52
N GLU A 167 -78.65 -30.45 -4.73
CA GLU A 167 -79.38 -30.38 -5.99
C GLU A 167 -80.10 -31.70 -6.32
N ILE A 168 -81.42 -31.67 -6.51
CA ILE A 168 -82.20 -32.80 -7.03
C ILE A 168 -82.87 -32.38 -8.35
N ARG A 169 -82.49 -33.08 -9.43
CA ARG A 169 -82.93 -32.77 -10.81
C ARG A 169 -84.45 -32.88 -11.00
N LYS A 170 -85.04 -31.90 -11.69
CA LYS A 170 -86.39 -31.99 -12.27
C LYS A 170 -86.41 -33.03 -13.40
N LEU A 171 -87.11 -34.16 -13.26
CA LEU A 171 -87.45 -35.03 -14.41
C LEU A 171 -88.54 -36.07 -14.11
N VAL A 172 -89.82 -35.66 -14.11
CA VAL A 172 -90.98 -36.55 -14.36
C VAL A 172 -92.07 -35.75 -15.07
N LEU A 173 -92.14 -35.80 -16.41
CA LEU A 173 -93.35 -35.49 -17.21
C LEU A 173 -93.12 -35.72 -18.73
N THR A 174 -93.12 -36.98 -19.17
CA THR A 174 -93.71 -37.45 -20.45
C THR A 174 -93.78 -38.98 -20.43
N GLN A 175 -94.68 -39.55 -21.24
CA GLN A 175 -94.98 -40.99 -21.25
C GLN A 175 -94.34 -41.70 -22.46
N GLN A 176 -94.14 -43.01 -22.29
CA GLN A 176 -94.29 -44.09 -23.30
C GLN A 176 -94.05 -43.76 -24.80
N THR A 177 -93.02 -44.39 -25.38
CA THR A 177 -93.18 -45.27 -26.57
C THR A 177 -92.03 -46.28 -26.65
N SER A 178 -92.20 -47.31 -27.50
CA SER A 178 -91.21 -48.30 -27.98
C SER A 178 -89.78 -47.77 -28.22
N GLY A 179 -88.71 -48.58 -28.19
CA GLY A 179 -88.62 -50.06 -28.17
C GLY A 179 -87.96 -50.59 -29.46
N VAL A 180 -87.10 -51.63 -29.35
CA VAL A 180 -86.15 -52.14 -30.38
C VAL A 180 -84.97 -51.18 -30.65
N GLY A 181 -83.71 -51.60 -30.83
CA GLY A 181 -83.07 -52.93 -30.64
C GLY A 181 -81.98 -53.25 -31.67
N ALA A 182 -80.91 -53.97 -31.26
CA ALA A 182 -79.75 -54.42 -32.08
C ALA A 182 -78.88 -53.30 -32.70
N SER A 183 -77.61 -53.48 -33.09
CA SER A 183 -76.50 -54.44 -32.81
C SER A 183 -75.17 -53.66 -33.03
N SER A 184 -73.92 -54.17 -33.07
CA SER A 184 -73.35 -55.52 -33.23
C SER A 184 -71.84 -55.50 -32.88
N ASP A 185 -71.38 -56.57 -32.22
CA ASP A 185 -70.19 -57.43 -32.51
C ASP A 185 -68.76 -56.80 -32.47
N GLU A 186 -67.66 -57.49 -32.12
CA GLU A 186 -67.27 -58.91 -31.86
C GLU A 186 -66.10 -58.88 -30.84
N GLU A 187 -65.70 -59.85 -30.00
CA GLU A 187 -66.15 -61.21 -29.58
C GLU A 187 -66.02 -61.25 -27.99
N GLY A 188 -65.75 -62.30 -27.20
CA GLY A 188 -65.44 -63.69 -27.53
C GLY A 188 -65.16 -64.69 -26.38
N SER A 189 -64.72 -65.89 -26.78
CA SER A 189 -64.57 -67.13 -25.98
C SER A 189 -63.18 -67.29 -25.32
N SER A 190 -63.00 -67.88 -24.11
CA SER A 190 -63.33 -69.27 -23.78
C SER A 190 -63.34 -69.67 -22.27
N ASP A 191 -64.04 -70.78 -21.98
CA ASP A 191 -64.31 -71.45 -20.68
C ASP A 191 -63.00 -71.94 -19.98
N SER A 192 -62.87 -72.02 -18.63
CA SER A 192 -63.63 -72.99 -17.81
C SER A 192 -63.33 -73.01 -16.29
N LYS A 193 -64.38 -73.41 -15.54
CA LYS A 193 -64.50 -74.09 -14.20
C LYS A 193 -63.20 -74.28 -13.37
N LEU A 194 -63.16 -74.07 -12.04
CA LEU A 194 -63.91 -74.77 -10.95
C LEU A 194 -63.54 -74.14 -9.56
N GLY A 195 -64.29 -74.20 -8.44
CA GLY A 195 -65.66 -74.68 -8.20
C GLY A 195 -66.08 -75.02 -6.73
N PHE A 196 -65.21 -74.93 -5.70
CA PHE A 196 -65.52 -75.22 -4.27
C PHE A 196 -64.94 -74.13 -3.35
N MET A 197 -65.58 -73.48 -2.36
CA MET A 197 -66.77 -73.69 -1.50
C MET A 197 -66.49 -74.33 -0.11
N ARG A 198 -66.90 -73.62 0.97
CA ARG A 198 -67.09 -74.07 2.39
C ARG A 198 -65.78 -74.30 3.21
N ARG A 199 -65.75 -74.19 4.56
CA ARG A 199 -66.81 -74.30 5.60
C ARG A 199 -66.40 -73.71 7.00
N LEU A 200 -67.35 -73.04 7.67
CA LEU A 200 -67.67 -73.05 9.13
C LEU A 200 -66.73 -72.53 10.27
N LYS A 201 -67.40 -71.86 11.23
CA LYS A 201 -67.24 -71.85 12.72
C LYS A 201 -65.93 -71.27 13.32
N SER A 202 -65.91 -70.27 14.20
CA SER A 202 -66.76 -69.81 15.34
C SER A 202 -66.45 -70.42 16.72
N PHE A 203 -65.58 -69.75 17.49
CA PHE A 203 -65.52 -69.71 18.97
C PHE A 203 -64.97 -68.30 19.32
N ARG A 204 -65.51 -67.42 20.16
CA ARG A 204 -66.44 -67.45 21.31
C ARG A 204 -65.78 -67.73 22.69
N LYS A 205 -65.38 -66.64 23.37
CA LYS A 205 -65.23 -66.47 24.85
C LYS A 205 -64.05 -67.22 25.53
N SER A 206 -63.50 -66.81 26.68
CA SER A 206 -63.61 -65.57 27.52
C SER A 206 -62.56 -65.58 28.67
N THR A 207 -62.75 -64.74 29.70
CA THR A 207 -62.26 -64.90 31.11
C THR A 207 -60.90 -64.23 31.41
N ILE A 208 -60.81 -62.99 31.91
CA ILE A 208 -61.17 -62.41 33.24
C ILE A 208 -60.20 -62.77 34.39
N ARG A 209 -59.41 -61.79 34.87
CA ARG A 209 -59.14 -61.38 36.28
C ARG A 209 -57.95 -60.37 36.35
N ARG A 210 -57.75 -59.47 37.32
CA ARG A 210 -58.58 -58.51 38.11
C ARG A 210 -57.90 -58.21 39.48
N ALA A 211 -57.47 -56.97 39.70
CA ALA A 211 -57.18 -56.34 41.02
C ALA A 211 -57.44 -54.82 40.85
N GLN A 212 -58.37 -54.17 41.57
CA GLN A 212 -58.29 -53.62 42.95
C GLN A 212 -57.24 -52.49 43.09
N GLY A 213 -57.55 -51.29 43.60
CA GLY A 213 -58.81 -50.67 44.08
C GLY A 213 -58.71 -49.12 43.98
N ARG A 214 -59.54 -48.27 44.60
CA ARG A 214 -60.62 -48.42 45.60
C ARG A 214 -61.58 -47.19 45.51
N GLU A 215 -62.83 -47.31 45.96
CA GLU A 215 -63.91 -46.38 45.64
C GLU A 215 -64.05 -45.15 46.57
N LYS A 216 -64.78 -44.13 46.08
CA LYS A 216 -65.94 -43.55 46.79
C LYS A 216 -67.09 -43.29 45.80
N ASN A 217 -68.32 -43.61 46.19
CA ASN A 217 -69.53 -43.63 45.35
C ASN A 217 -70.66 -42.78 45.97
N ILE A 218 -71.64 -42.39 45.13
CA ILE A 218 -73.09 -42.12 45.34
C ILE A 218 -73.50 -41.21 44.15
N SER A 219 -74.09 -41.72 43.05
CA SER A 219 -75.44 -42.32 42.85
C SER A 219 -76.59 -41.28 42.92
N SER A 220 -77.72 -41.40 42.21
CA SER A 220 -78.28 -42.48 41.37
C SER A 220 -79.22 -41.89 40.29
N THR A 221 -79.28 -42.42 39.05
CA THR A 221 -80.31 -43.32 38.46
C THR A 221 -80.22 -43.16 36.91
N GLY A 222 -80.75 -44.01 36.02
CA GLY A 222 -81.41 -45.31 36.14
C GLY A 222 -82.04 -45.74 34.78
N SER A 223 -81.95 -47.03 34.42
CA SER A 223 -82.60 -47.72 33.27
C SER A 223 -82.43 -47.20 31.82
N SER A 224 -81.84 -48.05 30.98
CA SER A 224 -82.25 -48.22 29.56
C SER A 224 -83.37 -49.28 29.48
N PRO A 225 -84.11 -49.44 28.34
CA PRO A 225 -83.58 -50.27 27.25
C PRO A 225 -84.02 -49.92 25.80
N GLN A 226 -83.22 -50.44 24.85
CA GLN A 226 -83.49 -50.85 23.46
C GLN A 226 -84.89 -50.62 22.83
N ASN A 227 -84.91 -50.10 21.58
CA ASN A 227 -85.54 -50.82 20.47
C ASN A 227 -85.12 -50.32 19.08
N ASN A 228 -85.30 -51.15 18.05
CA ASN A 228 -85.07 -50.79 16.64
C ASN A 228 -86.18 -49.88 16.11
N CYS A 229 -85.84 -48.85 15.32
CA CYS A 229 -86.80 -48.24 14.38
C CYS A 229 -86.08 -47.59 13.19
N SER A 230 -86.66 -47.70 12.00
CA SER A 230 -86.14 -47.05 10.79
C SER A 230 -86.60 -45.60 10.73
N LEU A 231 -85.66 -44.65 10.65
CA LEU A 231 -85.97 -43.24 10.43
C LEU A 231 -85.15 -42.67 9.25
N ARG A 232 -85.89 -42.28 8.21
CA ARG A 232 -85.44 -41.35 7.18
C ARG A 232 -85.51 -39.90 7.70
N ASP A 233 -84.86 -39.00 6.97
CA ASP A 233 -85.21 -37.58 6.81
C ASP A 233 -85.23 -36.69 8.06
N LYS A 234 -84.04 -36.31 8.57
CA LYS A 234 -83.83 -35.09 9.38
C LYS A 234 -82.46 -34.45 9.11
N LEU A 235 -82.44 -33.26 8.50
CA LEU A 235 -81.29 -32.35 8.55
C LEU A 235 -81.41 -31.46 9.80
N PRO A 236 -80.41 -31.39 10.69
CA PRO A 236 -80.38 -30.44 11.81
C PRO A 236 -79.96 -29.03 11.35
N ALA A 237 -80.32 -27.99 12.12
CA ALA A 237 -79.96 -26.59 11.84
C ALA A 237 -78.45 -26.27 11.98
N LYS A 238 -77.58 -27.28 12.10
CA LYS A 238 -76.11 -27.16 12.25
C LYS A 238 -75.41 -26.59 11.00
N TYR A 239 -76.05 -26.68 9.83
CA TYR A 239 -75.42 -26.42 8.51
C TYR A 239 -75.65 -25.00 7.96
N ILE A 240 -76.16 -24.08 8.78
CA ILE A 240 -76.26 -22.65 8.45
C ILE A 240 -75.38 -21.87 9.43
N GLN A 241 -74.54 -20.98 8.90
CA GLN A 241 -73.69 -20.06 9.64
C GLN A 241 -74.03 -18.63 9.19
N THR A 242 -73.67 -17.63 10.00
CA THR A 242 -73.95 -16.22 9.74
C THR A 242 -72.75 -15.37 10.07
N THR A 243 -72.56 -14.26 9.36
CA THR A 243 -71.57 -13.24 9.73
C THR A 243 -72.07 -12.33 10.84
N ASP A 244 -71.17 -11.50 11.40
CA ASP A 244 -71.56 -10.29 12.12
C ASP A 244 -72.33 -9.31 11.22
N VAL A 245 -73.18 -8.50 11.84
CA VAL A 245 -73.86 -7.34 11.22
C VAL A 245 -72.91 -6.16 11.16
N LYS A 246 -72.81 -5.46 10.03
CA LYS A 246 -71.99 -4.23 9.89
C LYS A 246 -72.92 -3.04 9.69
N LYS A 247 -73.04 -2.16 10.69
CA LYS A 247 -74.04 -1.07 10.66
C LYS A 247 -73.71 0.05 9.65
N ALA A 248 -74.75 0.63 9.07
CA ALA A 248 -74.78 1.82 8.21
C ALA A 248 -73.74 1.83 7.08
N THR A 249 -73.65 0.74 6.30
CA THR A 249 -72.73 0.64 5.16
C THR A 249 -73.30 -0.15 3.98
N LEU A 250 -73.12 0.42 2.77
CA LEU A 250 -73.36 -0.27 1.49
C LEU A 250 -72.10 -1.02 1.00
N ASN A 251 -70.99 -0.92 1.75
CA ASN A 251 -69.71 -1.54 1.46
C ASN A 251 -69.16 -2.20 2.75
N PRO A 252 -69.78 -3.28 3.25
CA PRO A 252 -69.35 -3.97 4.47
C PRO A 252 -68.07 -4.77 4.27
N VAL A 253 -67.23 -4.80 5.31
CA VAL A 253 -66.05 -5.69 5.41
C VAL A 253 -66.26 -6.63 6.58
N TRP A 254 -66.11 -7.93 6.34
CA TRP A 254 -66.29 -8.99 7.34
C TRP A 254 -64.95 -9.62 7.73
N MET A 255 -64.18 -10.12 6.76
CA MET A 255 -62.97 -10.95 6.98
C MET A 255 -63.24 -12.20 7.84
N GLU A 256 -64.44 -12.78 7.73
CA GLU A 256 -64.93 -13.87 8.58
C GLU A 256 -64.83 -15.23 7.88
N LYS A 257 -64.40 -16.25 8.62
CA LYS A 257 -64.07 -17.59 8.10
C LYS A 257 -65.03 -18.66 8.63
N PHE A 258 -65.46 -19.51 7.69
CA PHE A 258 -66.49 -20.51 7.88
C PHE A 258 -66.02 -21.87 7.34
N ARG A 259 -66.48 -22.96 7.96
CA ARG A 259 -66.10 -24.34 7.62
C ARG A 259 -67.34 -25.22 7.52
N PHE A 260 -67.46 -25.94 6.41
CA PHE A 260 -68.58 -26.85 6.15
C PHE A 260 -68.08 -28.24 5.74
N ASN A 261 -68.67 -29.27 6.34
CA ASN A 261 -68.44 -30.67 5.95
C ASN A 261 -69.47 -31.06 4.88
N ILE A 262 -69.01 -31.73 3.83
CA ILE A 262 -69.76 -32.12 2.63
C ILE A 262 -69.95 -33.64 2.60
N GLU A 263 -71.15 -34.10 2.24
CA GLU A 263 -71.48 -35.53 2.20
C GLU A 263 -71.22 -36.14 0.81
N SER A 264 -71.51 -35.41 -0.27
CA SER A 264 -71.20 -35.80 -1.65
C SER A 264 -71.07 -34.58 -2.58
N GLY A 265 -69.86 -34.02 -2.65
CA GLY A 265 -69.52 -32.77 -3.38
C GLY A 265 -69.71 -32.77 -4.91
N LYS A 266 -70.41 -33.76 -5.47
CA LYS A 266 -70.81 -33.82 -6.89
C LYS A 266 -72.20 -33.19 -7.15
N THR A 267 -73.03 -33.06 -6.12
CA THR A 267 -74.44 -32.60 -6.24
C THR A 267 -74.79 -31.49 -5.23
N GLU A 268 -73.80 -30.87 -4.61
CA GLU A 268 -74.02 -29.86 -3.57
C GLU A 268 -73.63 -28.45 -4.05
N THR A 269 -74.44 -27.48 -3.69
CA THR A 269 -74.24 -26.05 -3.93
C THR A 269 -74.07 -25.32 -2.60
N PHE A 270 -73.02 -24.53 -2.47
CA PHE A 270 -72.94 -23.50 -1.45
C PHE A 270 -73.88 -22.35 -1.83
N HIS A 271 -74.68 -21.88 -0.86
CA HIS A 271 -75.63 -20.80 -1.01
C HIS A 271 -75.39 -19.75 0.08
N LEU A 272 -75.35 -18.49 -0.34
CA LEU A 272 -75.25 -17.33 0.53
C LEU A 272 -76.36 -16.34 0.17
N ASP A 273 -77.12 -15.89 1.16
CA ASP A 273 -78.02 -14.74 1.09
C ASP A 273 -77.41 -13.58 1.90
N ILE A 274 -77.50 -12.34 1.39
CA ILE A 274 -77.22 -11.11 2.13
C ILE A 274 -78.55 -10.47 2.50
N TRP A 275 -78.64 -10.00 3.74
CA TRP A 275 -79.82 -9.37 4.32
C TRP A 275 -79.44 -8.06 5.01
N ASP A 276 -80.38 -7.13 5.02
CA ASP A 276 -80.37 -5.91 5.83
C ASP A 276 -80.96 -6.22 7.23
N HIS A 277 -80.52 -5.57 8.30
CA HIS A 277 -80.99 -5.90 9.66
C HIS A 277 -81.82 -4.78 10.30
N ASP A 278 -83.12 -5.05 10.50
CA ASP A 278 -84.02 -4.18 11.27
C ASP A 278 -83.70 -4.32 12.78
N ASP A 279 -83.42 -3.20 13.47
CA ASP A 279 -82.86 -3.15 14.83
C ASP A 279 -83.78 -3.68 15.99
N GLU A 280 -84.84 -4.42 15.69
CA GLU A 280 -85.77 -5.03 16.66
C GLU A 280 -85.98 -6.55 16.43
N PHE A 281 -85.48 -7.35 17.38
CA PHE A 281 -85.51 -8.82 17.48
C PHE A 281 -84.52 -9.60 16.59
N SER A 282 -83.46 -10.10 17.25
CA SER A 282 -82.36 -10.83 16.64
C SER A 282 -82.76 -12.19 16.03
N VAL A 283 -82.66 -12.30 14.68
CA VAL A 283 -82.80 -13.57 13.93
C VAL A 283 -81.79 -14.63 14.40
N PHE A 284 -80.61 -14.20 14.85
CA PHE A 284 -79.55 -15.04 15.44
C PHE A 284 -80.00 -15.76 16.74
N GLU A 285 -80.95 -15.19 17.50
CA GLU A 285 -81.54 -15.87 18.66
C GLU A 285 -82.66 -16.86 18.26
N ALA A 286 -83.40 -16.58 17.18
CA ALA A 286 -84.43 -17.47 16.65
C ALA A 286 -83.83 -18.74 16.00
N ALA A 287 -82.75 -18.59 15.23
CA ALA A 287 -82.05 -19.68 14.56
C ALA A 287 -81.57 -20.78 15.52
N ARG A 288 -81.14 -20.41 16.74
CA ARG A 288 -80.71 -21.37 17.77
C ARG A 288 -81.85 -22.14 18.43
N LYS A 289 -83.11 -21.66 18.34
CA LYS A 289 -84.28 -22.22 19.05
C LYS A 289 -85.13 -23.17 18.18
N LEU A 290 -85.03 -23.12 16.85
CA LEU A 290 -85.96 -23.78 15.92
C LEU A 290 -85.48 -25.12 15.33
N ASN A 291 -85.29 -26.11 16.21
CA ASN A 291 -84.97 -27.49 15.81
C ASN A 291 -86.22 -28.35 15.51
N GLN A 292 -86.94 -28.07 14.41
CA GLN A 292 -87.91 -29.02 13.77
C GLN A 292 -88.49 -28.51 12.43
N VAL A 293 -88.14 -29.15 11.31
CA VAL A 293 -88.89 -29.10 10.02
C VAL A 293 -88.83 -30.48 9.34
N GLN A 294 -89.88 -30.87 8.62
CA GLN A 294 -89.93 -32.09 7.78
C GLN A 294 -89.94 -31.73 6.29
N GLY A 295 -89.15 -32.46 5.48
CA GLY A 295 -89.33 -32.55 4.02
C GLY A 295 -88.36 -31.73 3.16
N PHE A 296 -87.60 -32.42 2.30
CA PHE A 296 -86.58 -31.88 1.38
C PHE A 296 -87.13 -31.13 0.15
N LYS A 297 -88.13 -30.25 0.31
CA LYS A 297 -88.72 -29.47 -0.81
C LYS A 297 -88.83 -27.97 -0.56
N GLY A 298 -87.91 -27.39 0.21
CA GLY A 298 -87.86 -25.93 0.35
C GLY A 298 -86.78 -25.39 1.27
N LEU A 299 -85.50 -25.49 0.90
CA LEU A 299 -84.44 -24.76 1.60
C LEU A 299 -84.58 -23.23 1.40
N ASN A 300 -84.93 -22.74 0.21
CA ASN A 300 -85.30 -21.33 -0.01
C ASN A 300 -86.58 -20.93 0.77
N ARG A 301 -87.43 -21.91 1.13
CA ARG A 301 -88.55 -21.71 2.05
C ARG A 301 -88.10 -21.76 3.51
N TYR A 302 -86.99 -22.42 3.83
CA TYR A 302 -86.38 -22.52 5.16
C TYR A 302 -85.60 -21.26 5.54
N PHE A 303 -84.76 -20.71 4.66
CA PHE A 303 -84.17 -19.36 4.84
C PHE A 303 -85.26 -18.31 5.04
N LYS A 304 -86.29 -18.32 4.18
CA LYS A 304 -87.49 -17.49 4.36
C LYS A 304 -88.24 -17.80 5.66
N GLN A 305 -88.31 -19.06 6.10
CA GLN A 305 -88.97 -19.41 7.36
C GLN A 305 -88.16 -18.99 8.58
N ILE A 306 -86.82 -18.95 8.56
CA ILE A 306 -86.01 -18.41 9.67
C ILE A 306 -86.36 -16.92 9.85
N ALA A 307 -86.25 -16.11 8.79
CA ALA A 307 -86.69 -14.71 8.80
C ALA A 307 -88.21 -14.52 9.11
N GLN A 308 -89.05 -15.52 8.81
CA GLN A 308 -90.49 -15.47 9.12
C GLN A 308 -90.89 -16.13 10.46
N SER A 309 -89.97 -16.71 11.24
CA SER A 309 -90.29 -17.45 12.48
C SER A 309 -89.82 -16.78 13.76
N ALA A 310 -89.08 -15.66 13.67
CA ALA A 310 -89.04 -14.66 14.74
C ALA A 310 -90.45 -14.15 15.11
N ARG A 311 -91.41 -14.22 14.16
CA ARG A 311 -92.76 -13.64 14.23
C ARG A 311 -93.75 -14.28 15.20
N THR A 312 -93.45 -15.42 15.84
CA THR A 312 -94.48 -16.16 16.60
C THR A 312 -94.87 -15.57 17.97
N ASN A 313 -94.27 -14.45 18.41
CA ASN A 313 -94.51 -13.86 19.73
C ASN A 313 -94.92 -12.37 19.75
N SER A 314 -95.10 -11.71 18.59
CA SER A 314 -95.54 -10.30 18.52
C SER A 314 -96.51 -10.07 17.36
N ASN A 315 -97.62 -9.36 17.62
CA ASN A 315 -98.66 -9.04 16.65
C ASN A 315 -98.44 -7.64 16.04
N GLU A 316 -97.36 -7.45 15.31
CA GLU A 316 -97.15 -6.27 14.45
C GLU A 316 -96.38 -6.68 13.19
N SER A 317 -96.65 -6.00 12.06
CA SER A 317 -96.37 -6.57 10.73
C SER A 317 -95.58 -5.63 9.80
N SER A 318 -94.52 -5.01 10.33
CA SER A 318 -93.63 -4.08 9.61
C SER A 318 -92.17 -4.57 9.48
N ASN A 319 -91.57 -5.11 10.54
CA ASN A 319 -90.12 -5.32 10.61
C ASN A 319 -89.77 -6.72 10.04
N ILE A 320 -88.96 -6.75 8.99
CA ILE A 320 -88.54 -7.95 8.25
C ILE A 320 -87.20 -7.64 7.57
N ASP A 321 -86.09 -8.12 8.14
CA ASP A 321 -84.75 -8.10 7.54
C ASP A 321 -84.80 -8.23 6.00
N ASP A 322 -84.42 -7.16 5.30
CA ASP A 322 -84.75 -6.99 3.89
C ASP A 322 -83.68 -7.62 2.97
N PHE A 323 -84.07 -8.07 1.79
CA PHE A 323 -83.18 -8.91 0.97
C PHE A 323 -82.26 -8.10 0.04
N LEU A 324 -80.95 -8.19 0.28
CA LEU A 324 -79.92 -7.43 -0.44
C LEU A 324 -79.29 -8.19 -1.62
N GLY A 325 -79.31 -9.53 -1.63
CA GLY A 325 -78.80 -10.32 -2.76
C GLY A 325 -78.37 -11.74 -2.40
N SER A 326 -78.07 -12.58 -3.39
CA SER A 326 -77.62 -13.96 -3.14
C SER A 326 -76.48 -14.42 -4.08
N VAL A 327 -75.75 -15.46 -3.68
CA VAL A 327 -74.70 -16.11 -4.49
C VAL A 327 -74.83 -17.63 -4.39
N ASN A 328 -74.70 -18.32 -5.53
CA ASN A 328 -74.79 -19.77 -5.65
C ASN A 328 -73.50 -20.34 -6.25
N LEU A 329 -72.74 -21.13 -5.49
CA LEU A 329 -71.49 -21.76 -5.94
C LEU A 329 -71.66 -23.28 -5.95
N LYS A 330 -71.57 -23.92 -7.12
CA LYS A 330 -71.50 -25.39 -7.20
C LYS A 330 -70.14 -25.86 -6.71
N ILE A 331 -70.13 -26.81 -5.79
CA ILE A 331 -68.91 -27.33 -5.17
C ILE A 331 -68.06 -28.09 -6.20
N SER A 332 -68.71 -28.70 -7.20
CA SER A 332 -68.09 -29.36 -8.36
C SER A 332 -67.47 -28.41 -9.40
N GLU A 333 -67.70 -27.09 -9.31
CA GLU A 333 -67.08 -26.07 -10.18
C GLU A 333 -65.90 -25.35 -9.49
N ILE A 334 -65.57 -25.71 -8.23
CA ILE A 334 -64.42 -25.16 -7.49
C ILE A 334 -63.12 -25.84 -7.99
N PRO A 335 -62.13 -25.08 -8.49
CA PRO A 335 -60.84 -25.62 -8.90
C PRO A 335 -59.97 -26.02 -7.70
N SER A 336 -59.01 -26.90 -7.91
CA SER A 336 -58.14 -27.41 -6.84
C SER A 336 -57.28 -26.33 -6.15
N THR A 337 -57.09 -25.15 -6.76
CA THR A 337 -56.44 -23.98 -6.14
C THR A 337 -57.37 -23.15 -5.24
N GLY A 338 -58.66 -23.46 -5.21
CA GLY A 338 -59.68 -22.57 -4.66
C GLY A 338 -60.02 -21.39 -5.57
N ILE A 339 -61.00 -20.60 -5.13
CA ILE A 339 -61.48 -19.37 -5.77
C ILE A 339 -61.17 -18.18 -4.85
N ASP A 340 -60.71 -17.08 -5.43
CA ASP A 340 -60.62 -15.76 -4.80
C ASP A 340 -61.13 -14.74 -5.83
N ARG A 341 -62.39 -14.29 -5.73
CA ARG A 341 -62.99 -13.32 -6.67
C ARG A 341 -64.23 -12.60 -6.15
N TRP A 342 -64.56 -11.51 -6.84
CA TRP A 342 -65.86 -10.86 -6.77
C TRP A 342 -66.94 -11.66 -7.51
N PHE A 343 -68.11 -11.76 -6.88
CA PHE A 343 -69.34 -12.31 -7.42
C PHE A 343 -70.40 -11.22 -7.46
N SER A 344 -71.06 -11.02 -8.60
CA SER A 344 -72.24 -10.15 -8.69
C SER A 344 -73.43 -10.81 -8.01
N LEU A 345 -74.25 -10.02 -7.31
CA LEU A 345 -75.36 -10.54 -6.53
C LEU A 345 -76.56 -10.93 -7.42
N GLU A 346 -77.12 -12.11 -7.18
CA GLU A 346 -78.26 -12.67 -7.89
C GLU A 346 -79.57 -12.44 -7.13
N GLY A 347 -80.61 -12.03 -7.86
CA GLY A 347 -81.97 -11.94 -7.35
C GLY A 347 -82.66 -13.31 -7.26
N ARG A 348 -83.45 -13.53 -6.20
CA ARG A 348 -84.20 -14.78 -5.95
C ARG A 348 -85.28 -15.13 -7.00
N SER A 349 -85.53 -14.24 -7.96
CA SER A 349 -86.41 -14.46 -9.12
C SER A 349 -86.04 -13.51 -10.26
N GLU A 350 -86.46 -13.80 -11.49
CA GLU A 350 -86.24 -12.95 -12.68
C GLU A 350 -86.84 -11.53 -12.54
N ASN A 351 -87.77 -11.33 -11.61
CA ASN A 351 -88.38 -10.03 -11.30
C ASN A 351 -87.67 -9.27 -10.16
N SER A 352 -86.69 -9.89 -9.49
CA SER A 352 -85.96 -9.30 -8.37
C SER A 352 -84.77 -8.49 -8.89
N LYS A 353 -84.92 -7.17 -8.99
CA LYS A 353 -83.77 -6.27 -9.15
C LYS A 353 -82.92 -6.33 -7.88
N VAL A 354 -81.61 -6.51 -8.07
CA VAL A 354 -80.59 -6.60 -7.03
C VAL A 354 -79.35 -5.90 -7.58
N HIS A 355 -78.64 -5.17 -6.72
CA HIS A 355 -77.40 -4.46 -7.04
C HIS A 355 -76.32 -4.75 -5.99
N GLY A 356 -75.07 -4.71 -6.42
CA GLY A 356 -73.90 -4.98 -5.59
C GLY A 356 -73.08 -6.20 -6.00
N GLN A 357 -71.93 -6.34 -5.37
CA GLN A 357 -71.04 -7.50 -5.51
C GLN A 357 -70.49 -7.92 -4.14
N ILE A 358 -70.17 -9.20 -3.96
CA ILE A 358 -69.52 -9.75 -2.77
C ILE A 358 -68.21 -10.46 -3.14
N HIS A 359 -67.17 -10.23 -2.36
CA HIS A 359 -65.86 -10.86 -2.47
C HIS A 359 -65.80 -12.08 -1.55
N ILE A 360 -65.69 -13.26 -2.15
CA ILE A 360 -65.65 -14.55 -1.45
C ILE A 360 -64.36 -15.26 -1.83
N ARG A 361 -63.63 -15.77 -0.83
CA ARG A 361 -62.62 -16.82 -1.03
C ARG A 361 -63.20 -18.17 -0.62
N ALA A 362 -62.89 -19.22 -1.37
CA ALA A 362 -63.35 -20.57 -1.08
C ALA A 362 -62.31 -21.61 -1.51
N ASN A 363 -61.92 -22.52 -0.62
CA ASN A 363 -61.02 -23.63 -0.94
C ASN A 363 -61.58 -24.98 -0.44
N LEU A 364 -61.12 -26.06 -1.07
CA LEU A 364 -61.45 -27.42 -0.68
C LEU A 364 -60.28 -28.04 0.09
N ALA A 365 -60.62 -28.74 1.16
CA ALA A 365 -59.72 -29.57 1.95
C ALA A 365 -60.40 -30.91 2.28
N THR A 366 -59.71 -31.82 2.96
CA THR A 366 -60.30 -33.08 3.41
C THR A 366 -60.04 -33.34 4.88
N ARG A 367 -60.79 -34.31 5.45
CA ARG A 367 -60.53 -34.82 6.78
C ARG A 367 -60.86 -36.29 6.88
N GLU A 368 -60.02 -37.02 7.60
CA GLU A 368 -60.23 -38.43 7.87
C GLU A 368 -61.11 -38.68 9.10
N ASP A 369 -61.96 -39.71 9.02
CA ASP A 369 -62.77 -40.20 10.14
C ASP A 369 -61.94 -41.10 11.10
N ARG A 370 -60.77 -40.59 11.52
CA ARG A 370 -59.79 -41.27 12.39
C ARG A 370 -59.77 -40.75 13.85
N GLY A 371 -60.57 -39.73 14.19
CA GLY A 371 -60.76 -39.24 15.57
C GLY A 371 -59.71 -38.23 16.08
N ILE A 372 -59.03 -37.54 15.17
CA ILE A 372 -58.05 -36.48 15.43
C ILE A 372 -58.77 -35.14 15.66
N SER A 373 -58.10 -34.15 16.25
CA SER A 373 -58.64 -32.78 16.44
C SER A 373 -59.00 -32.12 15.10
N GLU A 374 -60.01 -31.25 15.07
CA GLU A 374 -60.46 -30.58 13.83
C GLU A 374 -59.50 -29.46 13.35
N GLU A 375 -58.42 -29.21 14.08
CA GLU A 375 -57.48 -28.07 13.88
C GLU A 375 -55.98 -28.48 13.80
N ASP A 376 -55.65 -29.77 13.88
CA ASP A 376 -54.25 -30.26 13.90
C ASP A 376 -53.90 -30.99 12.59
N ASN A 377 -53.05 -30.37 11.76
CA ASN A 377 -52.50 -30.96 10.52
C ASN A 377 -50.98 -31.24 10.60
N TRP A 378 -50.44 -31.42 11.81
CA TRP A 378 -49.00 -31.60 12.05
C TRP A 378 -48.43 -32.90 11.46
N THR A 379 -49.26 -33.92 11.27
CA THR A 379 -48.95 -35.16 10.53
C THR A 379 -48.67 -34.88 9.07
N ASP A 380 -49.59 -34.17 8.44
CA ASP A 380 -49.63 -33.88 7.01
C ASP A 380 -48.47 -32.98 6.60
N ILE A 381 -48.11 -32.01 7.44
CA ILE A 381 -46.93 -31.16 7.28
C ILE A 381 -45.64 -31.98 7.21
N LYS A 382 -45.50 -33.00 8.07
CA LYS A 382 -44.32 -33.90 8.08
C LYS A 382 -44.30 -34.81 6.87
N GLN A 383 -45.42 -35.47 6.57
CA GLN A 383 -45.58 -36.32 5.38
C GLN A 383 -45.30 -35.52 4.09
N HIS A 384 -45.74 -34.26 4.01
CA HIS A 384 -45.45 -33.39 2.88
C HIS A 384 -43.96 -33.03 2.74
N VAL A 385 -43.25 -32.81 3.86
CA VAL A 385 -41.77 -32.62 3.88
C VAL A 385 -41.02 -33.86 3.43
N GLU A 386 -41.49 -35.06 3.80
CA GLU A 386 -40.89 -36.34 3.44
C GLU A 386 -41.15 -36.70 1.97
N LEU A 387 -42.41 -36.58 1.51
CA LEU A 387 -42.80 -36.78 0.11
C LEU A 387 -42.05 -35.84 -0.83
N LEU A 388 -41.89 -34.57 -0.46
CA LEU A 388 -41.12 -33.60 -1.23
C LEU A 388 -39.63 -33.99 -1.32
N GLN A 389 -39.04 -34.55 -0.26
CA GLN A 389 -37.65 -35.04 -0.31
C GLN A 389 -37.47 -36.24 -1.25
N ILE A 390 -38.43 -37.18 -1.27
CA ILE A 390 -38.43 -38.33 -2.19
C ILE A 390 -38.57 -37.87 -3.65
N ILE A 391 -39.47 -36.92 -3.90
CA ILE A 391 -39.66 -36.31 -5.23
C ILE A 391 -38.40 -35.57 -5.70
N ILE A 392 -37.75 -34.80 -4.82
CA ILE A 392 -36.47 -34.13 -5.11
C ILE A 392 -35.38 -35.16 -5.47
N ASP A 393 -35.27 -36.27 -4.74
CA ASP A 393 -34.31 -37.33 -5.07
C ASP A 393 -34.58 -37.97 -6.44
N HIS A 394 -35.85 -38.26 -6.78
CA HIS A 394 -36.21 -38.82 -8.08
C HIS A 394 -35.84 -37.87 -9.22
N GLU A 395 -36.27 -36.60 -9.17
CA GLU A 395 -35.99 -35.64 -10.24
C GLU A 395 -34.48 -35.34 -10.36
N LEU A 396 -33.73 -35.31 -9.24
CA LEU A 396 -32.27 -35.21 -9.25
C LEU A 396 -31.55 -36.45 -9.80
N ASN A 397 -32.15 -37.63 -9.73
CA ASN A 397 -31.62 -38.85 -10.38
C ASN A 397 -31.96 -38.89 -11.88
N LYS A 398 -33.07 -38.24 -12.28
CA LYS A 398 -33.54 -38.09 -13.67
C LYS A 398 -32.76 -37.02 -14.44
N PHE A 399 -32.30 -35.97 -13.74
CA PHE A 399 -31.53 -34.86 -14.28
C PHE A 399 -30.11 -35.27 -14.69
N LYS A 400 -29.79 -35.19 -15.99
CA LYS A 400 -28.51 -35.65 -16.57
C LYS A 400 -27.34 -34.66 -16.47
N GLY A 401 -27.45 -33.64 -15.62
CA GLY A 401 -26.44 -32.59 -15.44
C GLY A 401 -25.95 -32.47 -14.00
N GLU A 402 -25.01 -31.55 -13.75
CA GLU A 402 -24.55 -31.24 -12.38
C GLU A 402 -25.71 -30.69 -11.52
N THR A 403 -25.83 -31.17 -10.27
CA THR A 403 -26.89 -30.73 -9.33
C THR A 403 -26.82 -29.24 -8.99
N THR A 404 -25.65 -28.63 -9.17
CA THR A 404 -25.36 -27.19 -9.05
C THR A 404 -25.95 -26.34 -10.18
N LYS A 405 -26.56 -26.98 -11.20
CA LYS A 405 -27.20 -26.34 -12.36
C LYS A 405 -28.71 -26.65 -12.45
N TRP A 406 -29.25 -27.49 -11.57
CA TRP A 406 -30.69 -27.78 -11.54
C TRP A 406 -31.47 -26.60 -10.96
N ALA A 407 -32.49 -26.13 -11.68
CA ALA A 407 -33.27 -24.95 -11.32
C ALA A 407 -34.38 -25.22 -10.28
N GLY A 408 -34.51 -26.46 -9.79
CA GLY A 408 -35.60 -26.88 -8.90
C GLY A 408 -36.90 -27.22 -9.62
N GLU A 409 -36.84 -27.37 -10.95
CA GLU A 409 -37.96 -27.76 -11.81
C GLU A 409 -38.47 -29.17 -11.44
N LEU A 410 -39.78 -29.28 -11.26
CA LEU A 410 -40.50 -30.53 -10.99
C LEU A 410 -41.39 -30.88 -12.20
N SER A 411 -41.63 -32.17 -12.44
CA SER A 411 -42.62 -32.63 -13.42
C SER A 411 -44.05 -32.22 -13.03
N ARG A 412 -44.95 -32.17 -14.03
CA ARG A 412 -46.37 -31.86 -13.81
C ARG A 412 -47.03 -32.86 -12.86
N ASP A 413 -46.60 -34.12 -12.92
CA ASP A 413 -47.10 -35.22 -12.09
C ASP A 413 -46.69 -35.01 -10.63
N ALA A 414 -45.41 -34.67 -10.39
CA ALA A 414 -44.91 -34.26 -9.08
C ALA A 414 -45.64 -33.04 -8.52
N GLU A 415 -45.80 -31.97 -9.30
CA GLU A 415 -46.55 -30.78 -8.88
C GLU A 415 -48.02 -31.09 -8.56
N THR A 416 -48.64 -32.02 -9.31
CA THR A 416 -50.03 -32.44 -9.10
C THR A 416 -50.19 -33.24 -7.80
N ILE A 417 -49.31 -34.20 -7.54
CA ILE A 417 -49.32 -35.01 -6.31
C ILE A 417 -49.07 -34.11 -5.08
N LEU A 418 -48.05 -33.25 -5.13
CA LEU A 418 -47.74 -32.33 -4.03
C LEU A 418 -48.86 -31.32 -3.79
N HIS A 419 -49.47 -30.77 -4.85
CA HIS A 419 -50.60 -29.85 -4.72
C HIS A 419 -51.81 -30.55 -4.09
N GLN A 420 -52.14 -31.76 -4.54
CA GLN A 420 -53.27 -32.55 -4.02
C GLN A 420 -53.07 -32.96 -2.55
N HIS A 421 -51.89 -33.46 -2.15
CA HIS A 421 -51.58 -33.74 -0.75
C HIS A 421 -51.69 -32.47 0.12
N ALA A 422 -51.22 -31.33 -0.40
CA ALA A 422 -51.21 -30.09 0.37
C ALA A 422 -52.59 -29.43 0.52
N ILE A 423 -53.53 -29.63 -0.42
CA ILE A 423 -54.93 -29.21 -0.21
C ILE A 423 -55.70 -30.23 0.63
N GLN A 424 -55.45 -31.53 0.46
CA GLN A 424 -56.14 -32.57 1.22
C GLN A 424 -55.85 -32.47 2.73
N GLY A 425 -54.59 -32.23 3.14
CA GLY A 425 -54.20 -31.95 4.54
C GLY A 425 -54.35 -30.50 5.01
N ASP A 426 -55.14 -29.67 4.31
CA ASP A 426 -55.37 -28.23 4.57
C ASP A 426 -54.08 -27.41 4.84
N ILE A 427 -52.97 -27.77 4.18
CA ILE A 427 -51.65 -27.14 4.39
C ILE A 427 -51.66 -25.75 3.76
N THR A 428 -51.49 -24.72 4.59
CA THR A 428 -51.48 -23.30 4.20
C THR A 428 -50.26 -22.94 3.33
N ASP A 429 -50.30 -21.84 2.57
CA ASP A 429 -49.16 -21.51 1.68
C ASP A 429 -47.86 -21.20 2.45
N ILE A 430 -47.94 -20.59 3.64
CA ILE A 430 -46.78 -20.39 4.51
C ILE A 430 -46.18 -21.72 4.99
N GLN A 431 -47.02 -22.68 5.41
CA GLN A 431 -46.57 -24.04 5.71
C GLN A 431 -45.96 -24.70 4.46
N ARG A 432 -46.54 -24.54 3.25
CA ARG A 432 -45.93 -25.04 1.98
C ARG A 432 -44.56 -24.41 1.70
N LYS A 433 -44.36 -23.11 1.94
CA LYS A 433 -43.03 -22.47 1.80
C LYS A 433 -42.05 -23.01 2.83
N MET A 434 -42.48 -23.18 4.08
CA MET A 434 -41.68 -23.77 5.15
C MET A 434 -41.25 -25.20 4.81
N CYS A 435 -42.17 -26.06 4.37
CA CYS A 435 -41.88 -27.43 3.96
C CYS A 435 -40.88 -27.47 2.79
N ARG A 436 -41.02 -26.57 1.80
CA ARG A 436 -40.06 -26.39 0.71
C ARG A 436 -38.67 -26.02 1.24
N TRP A 437 -38.55 -25.02 2.11
CA TRP A 437 -37.25 -24.69 2.69
C TRP A 437 -36.63 -25.87 3.44
N ILE A 438 -37.39 -26.57 4.28
CA ILE A 438 -36.89 -27.72 5.07
C ILE A 438 -36.39 -28.84 4.14
N ALA A 439 -37.15 -29.19 3.10
CA ALA A 439 -36.77 -30.26 2.17
C ALA A 439 -35.55 -29.90 1.32
N TYR A 440 -35.56 -28.74 0.65
CA TYR A 440 -34.45 -28.33 -0.22
C TYR A 440 -33.17 -27.98 0.57
N SER A 441 -33.27 -27.42 1.78
CA SER A 441 -32.08 -27.17 2.62
C SER A 441 -31.45 -28.46 3.13
N LYS A 442 -32.24 -29.44 3.61
CA LYS A 442 -31.74 -30.78 3.99
C LYS A 442 -31.10 -31.50 2.79
N LYS A 443 -31.73 -31.47 1.60
CA LYS A 443 -31.19 -32.09 0.38
C LYS A 443 -29.90 -31.43 -0.13
N HIS A 444 -29.73 -30.12 0.04
CA HIS A 444 -28.47 -29.44 -0.30
C HIS A 444 -27.26 -29.95 0.53
N LEU A 445 -27.49 -30.48 1.74
CA LEU A 445 -26.44 -31.10 2.57
C LEU A 445 -25.95 -32.44 2.01
N GLU A 446 -26.81 -33.15 1.26
CA GLU A 446 -26.52 -34.47 0.67
C GLU A 446 -25.98 -34.36 -0.76
N ARG A 447 -26.52 -33.42 -1.55
CA ARG A 447 -26.07 -33.08 -2.91
C ARG A 447 -26.13 -31.56 -3.08
N THR A 448 -25.01 -30.90 -3.34
CA THR A 448 -24.97 -29.43 -3.48
C THR A 448 -25.89 -28.95 -4.61
N LEU A 449 -26.99 -28.31 -4.22
CA LEU A 449 -27.96 -27.70 -5.14
C LEU A 449 -27.56 -26.26 -5.49
N THR A 450 -28.05 -25.77 -6.62
CA THR A 450 -27.89 -24.37 -7.08
C THR A 450 -28.23 -23.35 -5.98
N HIS A 451 -27.27 -22.52 -5.57
CA HIS A 451 -27.49 -21.52 -4.51
C HIS A 451 -28.62 -20.53 -4.84
N LYS A 452 -28.79 -20.18 -6.12
CA LYS A 452 -29.91 -19.35 -6.62
C LYS A 452 -31.28 -19.95 -6.29
N LEU A 453 -31.44 -21.27 -6.30
CA LEU A 453 -32.68 -21.96 -5.95
C LEU A 453 -32.99 -21.79 -4.45
N LEU A 454 -32.00 -22.03 -3.58
CA LEU A 454 -32.16 -21.83 -2.13
C LEU A 454 -32.51 -20.38 -1.78
N LEU A 455 -31.88 -19.40 -2.46
CA LEU A 455 -32.19 -17.98 -2.28
C LEU A 455 -33.65 -17.66 -2.68
N THR A 456 -34.11 -18.15 -3.83
CA THR A 456 -35.51 -17.99 -4.27
C THR A 456 -36.50 -18.62 -3.28
N ILE A 457 -36.17 -19.77 -2.68
CA ILE A 457 -37.03 -20.43 -1.68
C ILE A 457 -37.06 -19.64 -0.37
N THR A 458 -35.93 -19.08 0.09
CA THR A 458 -35.89 -18.23 1.29
C THR A 458 -36.65 -16.92 1.08
N GLU A 459 -36.58 -16.32 -0.10
CA GLU A 459 -37.32 -15.10 -0.43
C GLU A 459 -38.84 -15.34 -0.51
N GLN A 460 -39.29 -16.49 -1.02
CA GLN A 460 -40.72 -16.86 -0.98
C GLN A 460 -41.21 -17.12 0.46
N LEU A 461 -40.37 -17.69 1.33
CA LEU A 461 -40.71 -17.89 2.74
C LEU A 461 -40.84 -16.55 3.49
N GLU A 462 -39.90 -15.63 3.29
CA GLU A 462 -39.94 -14.30 3.90
C GLU A 462 -41.19 -13.50 3.45
N GLN A 463 -41.49 -13.50 2.15
CA GLN A 463 -42.62 -12.73 1.57
C GLN A 463 -44.00 -13.20 2.03
N THR A 464 -44.11 -14.42 2.58
CA THR A 464 -45.39 -15.02 3.02
C THR A 464 -45.53 -15.12 4.54
N TRP A 465 -44.50 -14.72 5.30
CA TRP A 465 -44.48 -14.87 6.76
C TRP A 465 -45.09 -13.68 7.50
N GLN A 466 -45.76 -13.95 8.62
CA GLN A 466 -46.15 -12.96 9.63
C GLN A 466 -45.93 -13.55 11.04
N PRO A 467 -45.78 -12.73 12.10
CA PRO A 467 -45.45 -13.21 13.45
C PRO A 467 -46.44 -14.20 14.10
N THR A 468 -47.66 -14.30 13.58
CA THR A 468 -48.71 -15.22 14.05
C THR A 468 -49.01 -16.36 13.05
N SER A 469 -48.22 -16.50 11.98
CA SER A 469 -48.51 -17.44 10.88
C SER A 469 -48.04 -18.88 11.10
N LEU A 470 -47.25 -19.15 12.14
CA LEU A 470 -46.71 -20.47 12.44
C LEU A 470 -46.95 -20.86 13.91
N SER A 471 -47.20 -22.14 14.14
CA SER A 471 -47.26 -22.73 15.48
C SER A 471 -45.88 -22.78 16.13
N ARG A 472 -45.85 -23.11 17.42
CA ARG A 472 -44.58 -23.29 18.15
C ARG A 472 -43.76 -24.44 17.56
N ASP A 473 -44.37 -25.59 17.34
CA ASP A 473 -43.66 -26.79 16.91
C ASP A 473 -43.17 -26.67 15.45
N GLU A 474 -43.94 -25.96 14.61
CA GLU A 474 -43.50 -25.54 13.26
C GLU A 474 -42.29 -24.59 13.33
N SER A 475 -42.35 -23.58 14.20
CA SER A 475 -41.25 -22.62 14.41
C SER A 475 -39.98 -23.31 14.94
N ASP A 476 -40.13 -24.32 15.77
CA ASP A 476 -39.02 -25.12 16.32
C ASP A 476 -38.45 -26.10 15.26
N MET A 477 -39.27 -26.70 14.39
CA MET A 477 -38.82 -27.48 13.22
C MET A 477 -38.09 -26.61 12.18
N LEU A 478 -38.58 -25.40 11.92
CA LEU A 478 -37.93 -24.43 11.03
C LEU A 478 -36.59 -23.95 11.61
N ARG A 479 -36.51 -23.72 12.93
CA ARG A 479 -35.24 -23.46 13.64
C ARG A 479 -34.24 -24.59 13.43
N GLU A 480 -34.66 -25.86 13.53
CA GLU A 480 -33.77 -27.01 13.30
C GLU A 480 -33.14 -26.97 11.89
N ALA A 481 -33.97 -26.81 10.85
CA ALA A 481 -33.50 -26.76 9.47
C ALA A 481 -32.54 -25.58 9.21
N PHE A 482 -32.88 -24.37 9.69
CA PHE A 482 -31.98 -23.21 9.63
C PHE A 482 -30.64 -23.47 10.35
N THR A 483 -30.69 -24.09 11.53
CA THR A 483 -29.51 -24.36 12.37
C THR A 483 -28.61 -25.41 11.74
N LEU A 484 -29.17 -26.48 11.17
CA LEU A 484 -28.42 -27.52 10.45
C LEU A 484 -27.72 -26.93 9.21
N PHE A 485 -28.43 -26.12 8.41
CA PHE A 485 -27.88 -25.50 7.22
C PHE A 485 -26.72 -24.54 7.54
N ILE A 486 -26.91 -23.61 8.48
CA ILE A 486 -25.86 -22.65 8.86
C ILE A 486 -24.65 -23.35 9.48
N ASN A 487 -24.85 -24.35 10.35
CA ASN A 487 -23.74 -25.14 10.90
C ASN A 487 -22.95 -25.89 9.80
N HIS A 488 -23.59 -26.32 8.72
CA HIS A 488 -22.91 -26.91 7.57
C HIS A 488 -22.10 -25.86 6.79
N CYS A 489 -22.68 -24.69 6.47
CA CYS A 489 -21.95 -23.59 5.84
C CYS A 489 -20.75 -23.13 6.68
N PHE A 490 -20.91 -23.03 7.99
CA PHE A 490 -19.84 -22.69 8.93
C PHE A 490 -18.74 -23.77 8.99
N LYS A 491 -19.09 -25.06 8.92
CA LYS A 491 -18.10 -26.16 8.80
C LYS A 491 -17.33 -26.10 7.47
N GLN A 492 -17.95 -25.66 6.37
CA GLN A 492 -17.25 -25.42 5.11
C GLN A 492 -16.31 -24.20 5.21
N LEU A 493 -16.77 -23.08 5.78
CA LEU A 493 -15.97 -21.86 5.94
C LEU A 493 -14.79 -22.02 6.91
N ALA A 494 -14.88 -22.92 7.89
CA ALA A 494 -13.73 -23.33 8.70
C ALA A 494 -12.61 -23.95 7.85
N LYS A 495 -12.95 -24.60 6.73
CA LYS A 495 -12.02 -25.24 5.78
C LYS A 495 -11.90 -24.47 4.46
N LEU A 496 -12.07 -23.14 4.53
CA LEU A 496 -12.06 -22.22 3.38
C LEU A 496 -10.96 -22.55 2.36
N ARG A 497 -9.72 -22.65 2.83
CA ARG A 497 -8.50 -22.82 2.02
C ARG A 497 -8.37 -24.21 1.37
N ASP A 498 -9.12 -25.20 1.84
CA ASP A 498 -9.08 -26.58 1.32
C ASP A 498 -10.23 -26.84 0.33
N LEU A 499 -11.36 -26.16 0.52
CA LEU A 499 -12.59 -26.35 -0.25
C LEU A 499 -12.74 -25.30 -1.37
N PHE A 500 -12.25 -24.08 -1.14
CA PHE A 500 -12.39 -22.95 -2.06
C PHE A 500 -11.01 -22.38 -2.49
N PRO A 501 -10.18 -23.09 -3.29
CA PRO A 501 -8.85 -22.62 -3.70
C PRO A 501 -8.89 -21.22 -4.32
N ALA A 502 -7.97 -20.35 -3.91
CA ALA A 502 -8.11 -18.91 -4.07
C ALA A 502 -8.01 -18.44 -5.53
N ALA A 503 -7.08 -19.00 -6.31
CA ALA A 503 -6.91 -18.63 -7.71
C ALA A 503 -8.00 -19.21 -8.63
N ASN A 504 -8.84 -20.12 -8.11
CA ASN A 504 -9.81 -20.85 -8.91
C ASN A 504 -11.14 -20.10 -9.01
N ARG A 505 -11.46 -19.61 -10.22
CA ARG A 505 -12.68 -18.83 -10.48
C ARG A 505 -13.97 -19.54 -10.06
N ILE A 506 -14.11 -20.84 -10.34
CA ILE A 506 -15.33 -21.60 -10.02
C ILE A 506 -15.49 -21.77 -8.50
N ALA A 507 -14.36 -21.91 -7.78
CA ALA A 507 -14.37 -21.92 -6.32
C ALA A 507 -14.74 -20.55 -5.73
N ALA A 508 -14.21 -19.45 -6.27
CA ALA A 508 -14.54 -18.09 -5.85
C ALA A 508 -16.05 -17.77 -6.04
N GLU A 509 -16.61 -18.10 -7.21
CA GLU A 509 -18.04 -17.91 -7.49
C GLU A 509 -18.93 -18.76 -6.54
N ARG A 510 -18.49 -19.95 -6.11
CA ARG A 510 -19.18 -20.77 -5.10
C ARG A 510 -19.10 -20.16 -3.69
N LEU A 511 -17.95 -19.59 -3.31
CA LEU A 511 -17.74 -18.96 -2.01
C LEU A 511 -18.64 -17.72 -1.83
N GLU A 512 -18.69 -16.86 -2.85
CA GLU A 512 -19.55 -15.67 -2.87
C GLU A 512 -21.03 -16.04 -2.72
N GLN A 513 -21.49 -17.08 -3.42
CA GLN A 513 -22.86 -17.57 -3.33
C GLN A 513 -23.21 -18.15 -1.95
N LEU A 514 -22.30 -18.91 -1.32
CA LEU A 514 -22.48 -19.44 0.03
C LEU A 514 -22.60 -18.30 1.05
N LEU A 515 -21.67 -17.34 1.00
CA LEU A 515 -21.70 -16.16 1.87
C LEU A 515 -22.96 -15.32 1.65
N THR A 516 -23.47 -15.23 0.42
CA THR A 516 -24.70 -14.50 0.07
C THR A 516 -25.93 -15.12 0.72
N ILE A 517 -26.09 -16.45 0.71
CA ILE A 517 -27.23 -17.10 1.39
C ILE A 517 -27.14 -16.91 2.90
N VAL A 518 -25.96 -17.10 3.50
CA VAL A 518 -25.77 -16.91 4.94
C VAL A 518 -26.05 -15.44 5.34
N ALA A 519 -25.65 -14.48 4.50
CA ALA A 519 -25.97 -13.07 4.68
C ALA A 519 -27.47 -12.76 4.52
N LYS A 520 -28.18 -13.41 3.59
CA LYS A 520 -29.63 -13.28 3.45
C LYS A 520 -30.35 -13.82 4.68
N LEU A 521 -30.05 -15.06 5.09
CA LEU A 521 -30.65 -15.73 6.24
C LEU A 521 -30.55 -14.89 7.53
N HIS A 522 -29.35 -14.40 7.87
CA HIS A 522 -29.15 -13.59 9.08
C HIS A 522 -29.88 -12.22 9.06
N ASN A 523 -30.35 -11.80 7.88
CA ASN A 523 -31.14 -10.60 7.70
C ASN A 523 -32.66 -10.82 7.66
N MET A 524 -33.12 -12.07 7.56
CA MET A 524 -34.55 -12.40 7.49
C MET A 524 -35.26 -12.26 8.84
N GLU A 525 -36.50 -11.79 8.83
CA GLU A 525 -37.33 -11.63 10.02
C GLU A 525 -37.79 -12.99 10.58
N VAL A 526 -38.22 -13.91 9.72
CA VAL A 526 -38.58 -15.28 10.16
C VAL A 526 -37.39 -16.00 10.80
N PHE A 527 -36.18 -15.76 10.30
CA PHE A 527 -34.96 -16.34 10.84
C PHE A 527 -34.66 -15.79 12.24
N ARG A 528 -34.76 -14.46 12.43
CA ARG A 528 -34.55 -13.81 13.74
C ARG A 528 -35.62 -14.18 14.75
N TYR A 529 -36.87 -14.38 14.31
CA TYR A 529 -37.97 -14.88 15.14
C TYR A 529 -37.72 -16.32 15.60
N CYS A 530 -37.32 -17.22 14.69
CA CYS A 530 -36.94 -18.59 15.04
C CYS A 530 -35.68 -18.65 15.92
N CYS A 531 -34.68 -17.78 15.69
CA CYS A 531 -33.33 -17.87 16.25
C CYS A 531 -32.89 -16.60 17.04
N PRO A 532 -33.61 -16.19 18.10
CA PRO A 532 -33.48 -14.84 18.70
C PRO A 532 -32.19 -14.56 19.49
N PHE A 533 -31.36 -15.57 19.78
CA PHE A 533 -30.16 -15.45 20.62
C PHE A 533 -28.83 -15.58 19.85
N GLN A 534 -28.84 -15.48 18.52
CA GLN A 534 -27.60 -15.53 17.73
C GLN A 534 -26.78 -14.24 17.84
N ASN A 535 -25.46 -14.35 17.66
CA ASN A 535 -24.60 -13.16 17.57
C ASN A 535 -24.79 -12.49 16.21
N SER A 536 -24.20 -11.31 16.00
CA SER A 536 -24.12 -10.74 14.65
C SER A 536 -23.31 -11.67 13.73
N LEU A 537 -23.75 -11.86 12.48
CA LEU A 537 -23.07 -12.70 11.49
C LEU A 537 -21.55 -12.45 11.42
N GLN A 538 -21.15 -11.18 11.48
CA GLN A 538 -19.75 -10.77 11.47
C GLN A 538 -18.96 -11.31 12.68
N HIS A 539 -19.58 -11.42 13.85
CA HIS A 539 -18.95 -12.01 15.03
C HIS A 539 -18.74 -13.52 14.84
N GLU A 540 -19.77 -14.24 14.38
CA GLU A 540 -19.72 -15.70 14.22
C GLU A 540 -18.72 -16.10 13.14
N LEU A 541 -18.79 -15.47 11.96
CA LEU A 541 -17.77 -15.61 10.92
C LEU A 541 -16.38 -15.27 11.45
N SER A 542 -16.22 -14.20 12.23
CA SER A 542 -14.93 -13.85 12.83
C SER A 542 -14.42 -14.90 13.84
N LEU A 543 -15.27 -15.68 14.51
CA LEU A 543 -14.84 -16.81 15.35
C LEU A 543 -14.42 -18.01 14.49
N ILE A 544 -15.23 -18.37 13.49
CA ILE A 544 -14.99 -19.52 12.60
C ILE A 544 -13.71 -19.32 11.79
N LEU A 545 -13.52 -18.15 11.19
CA LEU A 545 -12.34 -17.83 10.38
C LEU A 545 -11.06 -17.77 11.22
N LYS A 546 -11.15 -17.39 12.51
CA LYS A 546 -10.03 -17.53 13.46
C LYS A 546 -9.71 -19.00 13.70
N ALA A 547 -10.71 -19.83 14.02
CA ALA A 547 -10.51 -21.26 14.29
C ALA A 547 -9.91 -21.99 13.08
N GLY A 548 -10.52 -21.85 11.91
CA GLY A 548 -10.06 -22.47 10.66
C GLY A 548 -8.67 -22.01 10.21
N THR A 549 -8.34 -20.72 10.40
CA THR A 549 -6.98 -20.23 10.13
C THR A 549 -5.94 -20.85 11.05
N MET A 550 -6.27 -21.07 12.34
CA MET A 550 -5.37 -21.72 13.28
C MET A 550 -5.20 -23.22 12.97
N GLU A 551 -6.29 -23.95 12.67
CA GLU A 551 -6.22 -25.36 12.24
C GLU A 551 -5.35 -25.52 10.98
N TRP A 552 -5.58 -24.68 9.97
CA TRP A 552 -4.78 -24.66 8.74
C TRP A 552 -3.30 -24.33 9.02
N PHE A 553 -3.02 -23.31 9.84
CA PHE A 553 -1.66 -22.90 10.18
C PHE A 553 -0.89 -24.00 10.91
N ASP A 554 -1.49 -24.58 11.97
CA ASP A 554 -0.85 -25.64 12.75
C ASP A 554 -0.62 -26.90 11.92
N ARG A 555 -1.56 -27.25 11.04
CA ARG A 555 -1.38 -28.33 10.06
C ARG A 555 -0.26 -28.04 9.07
N MET A 556 -0.07 -26.79 8.65
CA MET A 556 0.99 -26.39 7.72
C MET A 556 2.37 -26.41 8.39
N VAL A 557 2.48 -25.93 9.64
CA VAL A 557 3.67 -26.10 10.48
C VAL A 557 4.02 -27.57 10.62
N ILE A 558 3.06 -28.44 10.96
CA ILE A 558 3.26 -29.90 11.09
C ILE A 558 3.65 -30.56 9.75
N HIS A 559 3.21 -30.02 8.60
CA HIS A 559 3.61 -30.52 7.29
C HIS A 559 5.08 -30.20 6.98
N ILE A 560 5.50 -28.95 7.24
CA ILE A 560 6.85 -28.44 6.93
C ILE A 560 7.90 -28.92 7.95
N THR A 561 7.53 -29.12 9.22
CA THR A 561 8.46 -29.49 10.30
C THR A 561 8.59 -31.01 10.56
N LYS A 562 8.02 -31.86 9.70
CA LYS A 562 8.12 -33.33 9.84
C LYS A 562 9.51 -33.85 9.43
N PRO A 563 10.13 -34.77 10.21
CA PRO A 563 11.59 -34.83 10.27
C PRO A 563 12.26 -35.79 9.28
N ARG A 564 13.43 -35.39 8.78
CA ARG A 564 14.53 -36.28 8.39
C ARG A 564 15.88 -35.68 8.80
N LEU A 565 16.29 -35.97 10.04
CA LEU A 565 17.49 -35.49 10.74
C LEU A 565 17.43 -33.99 11.12
N ARG A 566 17.80 -33.68 12.36
CA ARG A 566 17.94 -32.30 12.84
C ARG A 566 19.42 -31.90 12.78
N SER A 567 19.76 -31.02 11.85
CA SER A 567 20.78 -29.99 12.08
C SER A 567 20.08 -28.64 12.29
N ASP A 568 20.75 -27.67 12.88
CA ASP A 568 20.12 -26.39 13.21
C ASP A 568 19.74 -25.60 11.94
N GLU A 569 20.55 -25.71 10.88
CA GLU A 569 20.24 -25.18 9.54
C GLU A 569 18.91 -25.69 8.96
N GLU A 570 18.46 -26.91 9.30
CA GLU A 570 17.14 -27.40 8.91
C GLU A 570 16.03 -26.51 9.50
N ILE A 571 16.23 -25.97 10.71
CA ILE A 571 15.24 -25.17 11.44
C ILE A 571 15.05 -23.81 10.75
N LEU A 572 16.13 -23.10 10.43
CA LEU A 572 16.05 -21.83 9.67
C LEU A 572 15.49 -22.03 8.26
N ARG A 573 15.88 -23.12 7.59
CA ARG A 573 15.37 -23.45 6.24
C ARG A 573 13.88 -23.76 6.28
N ASN A 574 13.43 -24.61 7.20
CA ASN A 574 12.01 -24.98 7.34
C ASN A 574 11.15 -23.79 7.83
N THR A 575 11.68 -22.92 8.68
CA THR A 575 11.02 -21.66 9.08
C THR A 575 10.92 -20.70 7.89
N SER A 576 11.92 -20.64 7.03
CA SER A 576 11.86 -19.87 5.77
C SER A 576 10.79 -20.43 4.82
N GLU A 577 10.72 -21.75 4.61
CA GLU A 577 9.64 -22.37 3.81
C GLU A 577 8.25 -22.02 4.36
N LEU A 578 8.06 -22.06 5.68
CA LEU A 578 6.82 -21.65 6.33
C LEU A 578 6.47 -20.18 5.99
N VAL A 579 7.44 -19.26 6.05
CA VAL A 579 7.20 -17.85 5.68
C VAL A 579 6.84 -17.71 4.20
N TYR A 580 7.45 -18.48 3.28
CA TYR A 580 7.06 -18.46 1.86
C TYR A 580 5.64 -19.00 1.62
N VAL A 581 5.21 -20.04 2.34
CA VAL A 581 3.82 -20.54 2.26
C VAL A 581 2.83 -19.52 2.81
N LEU A 582 3.18 -18.80 3.88
CA LEU A 582 2.37 -17.71 4.43
C LEU A 582 2.38 -16.46 3.54
N LEU A 583 3.44 -16.23 2.76
CA LEU A 583 3.51 -15.16 1.77
C LEU A 583 2.59 -15.45 0.57
N ALA A 584 2.54 -16.70 0.12
CA ALA A 584 1.59 -17.15 -0.90
C ALA A 584 0.13 -17.04 -0.41
N ASP A 585 -0.16 -17.52 0.82
CA ASP A 585 -1.48 -17.36 1.45
C ASP A 585 -1.85 -15.88 1.61
N ALA A 586 -0.92 -15.01 2.02
CA ALA A 586 -1.17 -13.57 2.13
C ALA A 586 -1.48 -12.91 0.78
N HIS A 587 -0.80 -13.29 -0.31
CA HIS A 587 -1.11 -12.81 -1.65
C HIS A 587 -2.52 -13.22 -2.06
N SER A 588 -2.81 -14.52 -2.01
CA SER A 588 -4.12 -15.09 -2.36
C SER A 588 -5.26 -14.55 -1.49
N ALA A 589 -5.03 -14.35 -0.19
CA ALA A 589 -6.01 -13.83 0.74
C ALA A 589 -6.38 -12.38 0.47
N VAL A 590 -5.41 -11.51 0.17
CA VAL A 590 -5.66 -10.11 -0.16
C VAL A 590 -6.30 -9.96 -1.54
N LYS A 591 -5.88 -10.78 -2.52
CA LYS A 591 -6.28 -10.71 -3.93
C LYS A 591 -7.66 -11.29 -4.20
N TYR A 592 -8.03 -12.40 -3.55
CA TYR A 592 -9.25 -13.17 -3.85
C TYR A 592 -10.23 -13.23 -2.68
N TYR A 593 -9.81 -13.68 -1.48
CA TYR A 593 -10.74 -13.85 -0.36
C TYR A 593 -11.24 -12.50 0.19
N ASN A 594 -10.35 -11.55 0.45
CA ASN A 594 -10.71 -10.30 1.15
C ASN A 594 -11.78 -9.47 0.41
N PRO A 595 -11.71 -9.28 -0.93
CA PRO A 595 -12.77 -8.61 -1.67
C PRO A 595 -14.15 -9.28 -1.56
N ILE A 596 -14.22 -10.61 -1.56
CA ILE A 596 -15.48 -11.36 -1.45
C ILE A 596 -16.09 -11.20 -0.04
N PHE A 597 -15.29 -11.31 1.02
CA PHE A 597 -15.80 -11.10 2.38
C PHE A 597 -16.16 -9.63 2.67
N GLU A 598 -15.48 -8.65 2.05
CA GLU A 598 -15.82 -7.24 2.19
C GLU A 598 -17.06 -6.84 1.38
N SER A 599 -17.25 -7.35 0.16
CA SER A 599 -18.44 -7.07 -0.64
C SER A 599 -19.70 -7.73 -0.06
N THR A 600 -19.63 -9.01 0.31
CA THR A 600 -20.83 -9.79 0.70
C THR A 600 -21.23 -9.59 2.17
N VAL A 601 -20.26 -9.57 3.10
CA VAL A 601 -20.53 -9.54 4.55
C VAL A 601 -19.84 -8.39 5.30
N LYS A 602 -19.18 -7.47 4.59
CA LYS A 602 -18.46 -6.30 5.13
C LYS A 602 -17.44 -6.68 6.21
N LEU A 603 -16.69 -7.77 5.97
CA LEU A 603 -15.74 -8.35 6.90
C LEU A 603 -14.33 -8.43 6.29
N ALA A 604 -13.35 -7.76 6.89
CA ALA A 604 -11.96 -7.83 6.47
C ALA A 604 -11.33 -9.19 6.84
N PHE A 605 -11.49 -10.20 5.98
CA PHE A 605 -10.96 -11.56 6.16
C PHE A 605 -9.46 -11.55 6.47
N TYR A 606 -8.68 -10.80 5.68
CA TYR A 606 -7.22 -10.80 5.81
C TYR A 606 -6.76 -10.22 7.16
N HIS A 607 -7.39 -9.14 7.63
CA HIS A 607 -7.13 -8.57 8.96
C HIS A 607 -7.31 -9.61 10.09
N ILE A 608 -8.39 -10.40 10.03
CA ILE A 608 -8.71 -11.43 11.05
C ILE A 608 -7.69 -12.58 10.99
N SER A 609 -7.41 -13.05 9.77
CA SER A 609 -6.49 -14.15 9.47
C SER A 609 -5.04 -13.81 9.87
N PHE A 610 -4.52 -12.69 9.36
CA PHE A 610 -3.13 -12.26 9.60
C PHE A 610 -2.86 -11.95 11.08
N LYS A 611 -3.80 -11.31 11.80
CA LYS A 611 -3.66 -11.04 13.25
C LYS A 611 -3.55 -12.32 14.10
N LYS A 612 -3.98 -13.48 13.59
CA LYS A 612 -3.78 -14.79 14.23
C LYS A 612 -2.47 -15.46 13.82
N ILE A 613 -2.10 -15.35 12.55
CA ILE A 613 -0.83 -15.83 12.00
C ILE A 613 0.36 -15.09 12.65
N ASP A 614 0.34 -13.75 12.69
CA ASP A 614 1.38 -12.87 13.27
C ASP A 614 1.84 -13.33 14.67
N VAL A 615 0.89 -13.62 15.55
CA VAL A 615 1.18 -14.01 16.94
C VAL A 615 1.98 -15.32 16.99
N LYS A 616 1.50 -16.37 16.33
CA LYS A 616 2.16 -17.70 16.33
C LYS A 616 3.43 -17.74 15.48
N LEU A 617 3.43 -17.07 14.33
CA LEU A 617 4.57 -17.03 13.42
C LEU A 617 5.78 -16.39 14.11
N MET A 618 5.58 -15.25 14.77
CA MET A 618 6.66 -14.57 15.48
C MET A 618 7.18 -15.39 16.67
N ASP A 619 6.31 -16.13 17.38
CA ASP A 619 6.76 -17.02 18.47
C ASP A 619 7.61 -18.21 17.95
N ILE A 620 7.31 -18.73 16.75
CA ILE A 620 8.14 -19.75 16.08
C ILE A 620 9.48 -19.16 15.63
N ILE A 621 9.48 -17.96 15.05
CA ILE A 621 10.70 -17.28 14.56
C ILE A 621 11.62 -16.92 15.72
N ILE A 622 11.10 -16.34 16.80
CA ILE A 622 11.89 -15.98 17.99
C ILE A 622 12.58 -17.23 18.53
N LYS A 623 11.85 -18.34 18.68
CA LYS A 623 12.43 -19.60 19.15
C LYS A 623 13.50 -20.15 18.21
N ALA A 624 13.30 -20.12 16.89
CA ALA A 624 14.31 -20.54 15.92
C ALA A 624 15.58 -19.66 15.96
N LEU A 625 15.43 -18.36 16.22
CA LEU A 625 16.55 -17.42 16.37
C LEU A 625 17.24 -17.54 17.75
N GLU A 626 16.53 -17.94 18.80
CA GLU A 626 17.07 -18.27 20.12
C GLU A 626 17.89 -19.58 20.08
N GLU A 627 17.42 -20.59 19.35
CA GLU A 627 18.12 -21.88 19.15
C GLU A 627 19.42 -21.69 18.35
N GLU A 628 19.45 -20.81 17.33
CA GLU A 628 20.62 -20.56 16.47
C GLU A 628 21.63 -19.53 17.01
N LEU A 629 21.17 -18.49 17.71
CA LEU A 629 22.04 -17.39 18.18
C LEU A 629 22.25 -17.39 19.70
N GLY A 630 21.54 -18.24 20.45
CA GLY A 630 21.70 -18.48 21.88
C GLY A 630 20.79 -17.62 22.77
N GLU A 631 20.14 -18.27 23.74
CA GLU A 631 19.14 -17.68 24.66
C GLU A 631 19.62 -16.38 25.37
N GLN A 632 20.91 -16.27 25.68
CA GLN A 632 21.47 -15.14 26.42
C GLN A 632 21.41 -13.82 25.65
N ILE A 633 21.32 -13.86 24.31
CA ILE A 633 21.34 -12.65 23.46
C ILE A 633 20.02 -11.87 23.53
N TYR A 634 18.89 -12.54 23.79
CA TYR A 634 17.55 -11.95 23.62
C TYR A 634 16.90 -11.40 24.89
N GLN A 635 17.53 -11.57 26.06
CA GLN A 635 16.95 -11.20 27.36
C GLN A 635 16.69 -9.70 27.56
N SER A 636 17.20 -8.81 26.69
CA SER A 636 16.68 -7.44 26.56
C SER A 636 17.04 -6.78 25.22
N PRO A 637 16.05 -6.47 24.35
CA PRO A 637 16.28 -5.68 23.14
C PRO A 637 16.86 -4.28 23.40
N LEU A 638 16.71 -3.74 24.61
CA LEU A 638 17.09 -2.38 24.98
C LEU A 638 18.54 -2.25 25.50
N LYS A 639 19.19 -3.35 25.92
CA LYS A 639 20.60 -3.33 26.33
C LYS A 639 21.59 -3.44 25.16
N LEU A 640 21.12 -3.83 23.98
CA LEU A 640 21.95 -4.03 22.77
C LEU A 640 22.47 -2.74 22.11
N PHE A 641 22.28 -1.58 22.75
CA PHE A 641 22.78 -0.27 22.34
C PHE A 641 24.03 0.18 23.11
N GLU A 642 24.49 -0.54 24.14
CA GLU A 642 25.75 -0.23 24.82
C GLU A 642 26.97 -0.69 23.99
N ASN A 643 28.04 0.10 24.02
CA ASN A 643 29.21 -0.05 23.13
C ASN A 643 30.25 -1.04 23.69
N THR A 644 29.87 -2.30 23.89
CA THR A 644 30.83 -3.40 24.06
C THR A 644 31.15 -4.04 22.71
N GLU A 645 32.42 -3.94 22.29
CA GLU A 645 32.95 -4.81 21.24
C GLU A 645 33.04 -6.24 21.80
N PRO A 646 32.66 -7.28 21.03
CA PRO A 646 32.78 -8.66 21.49
C PRO A 646 34.25 -9.09 21.55
N ASP A 647 34.62 -9.82 22.60
CA ASP A 647 36.00 -10.25 22.84
C ASP A 647 36.58 -11.05 21.67
N SER A 648 37.86 -10.82 21.39
CA SER A 648 38.56 -11.37 20.21
C SER A 648 38.68 -12.90 20.21
N ALA A 649 38.46 -13.55 21.35
CA ALA A 649 38.47 -15.01 21.48
C ALA A 649 37.20 -15.67 20.89
N ASP A 650 36.01 -15.11 21.14
CA ASP A 650 34.74 -15.72 20.73
C ASP A 650 34.55 -15.70 19.21
N ILE A 651 35.09 -14.68 18.56
CA ILE A 651 35.07 -14.51 17.10
C ILE A 651 35.79 -15.67 16.39
N ALA A 652 36.90 -16.16 16.98
CA ALA A 652 37.71 -17.23 16.38
C ALA A 652 37.08 -18.63 16.53
N ALA A 653 36.34 -18.87 17.62
CA ALA A 653 35.74 -20.18 17.88
C ALA A 653 34.51 -20.47 16.99
N PHE A 654 33.77 -19.44 16.58
CA PHE A 654 32.53 -19.56 15.80
C PHE A 654 32.74 -19.47 14.27
N ALA A 655 33.95 -19.11 13.81
CA ALA A 655 34.21 -18.76 12.41
C ALA A 655 34.05 -19.92 11.40
N PHE A 656 34.19 -21.18 11.83
CA PHE A 656 34.28 -22.34 10.93
C PHE A 656 32.91 -22.94 10.50
N SER A 657 31.80 -22.43 11.03
CA SER A 657 30.43 -22.83 10.60
C SER A 657 29.53 -21.65 10.20
N ALA A 658 29.89 -20.42 10.56
CA ALA A 658 28.98 -19.27 10.52
C ALA A 658 28.52 -18.82 9.11
N GLU A 659 29.22 -19.21 8.04
CA GLU A 659 28.95 -18.68 6.70
C GLU A 659 27.57 -19.12 6.18
N GLN A 660 27.27 -20.42 6.21
CA GLN A 660 26.00 -20.99 5.74
C GLN A 660 24.82 -20.65 6.67
N THR A 661 25.05 -20.60 7.98
CA THR A 661 24.09 -20.07 8.97
C THR A 661 23.73 -18.61 8.67
N SER A 662 24.71 -17.75 8.38
CA SER A 662 24.46 -16.33 8.10
C SER A 662 23.58 -16.11 6.87
N LEU A 663 23.80 -16.90 5.81
CA LEU A 663 23.01 -16.85 4.57
C LEU A 663 21.56 -17.30 4.83
N SER A 664 21.38 -18.34 5.64
CA SER A 664 20.06 -18.86 6.04
C SER A 664 19.27 -17.86 6.90
N LEU A 665 19.94 -17.16 7.82
CA LEU A 665 19.35 -16.07 8.61
C LEU A 665 18.87 -14.92 7.71
N PHE A 666 19.63 -14.55 6.66
CA PHE A 666 19.20 -13.50 5.74
C PHE A 666 18.13 -13.95 4.73
N GLU A 667 18.09 -15.23 4.32
CA GLU A 667 16.95 -15.76 3.54
C GLU A 667 15.63 -15.66 4.33
N LEU A 668 15.68 -15.99 5.63
CA LEU A 668 14.55 -15.81 6.54
C LEU A 668 14.17 -14.32 6.67
N TYR A 669 15.14 -13.43 6.95
CA TYR A 669 14.89 -11.99 7.05
C TYR A 669 14.24 -11.40 5.79
N LEU A 670 14.71 -11.77 4.59
CA LEU A 670 14.15 -11.27 3.33
C LEU A 670 12.71 -11.77 3.11
N SER A 671 12.44 -13.04 3.42
CA SER A 671 11.07 -13.58 3.38
C SER A 671 10.12 -12.87 4.34
N LEU A 672 10.60 -12.49 5.53
CA LEU A 672 9.85 -11.72 6.52
C LEU A 672 9.66 -10.25 6.14
N ASN A 673 10.63 -9.63 5.47
CA ASN A 673 10.50 -8.27 4.93
C ASN A 673 9.40 -8.21 3.86
N GLU A 674 9.35 -9.19 2.94
CA GLU A 674 8.23 -9.30 1.98
C GLU A 674 6.89 -9.53 2.69
N LEU A 675 6.80 -10.43 3.67
CA LEU A 675 5.56 -10.67 4.41
C LEU A 675 5.10 -9.43 5.19
N ALA A 676 6.04 -8.70 5.80
CA ALA A 676 5.77 -7.46 6.54
C ALA A 676 5.19 -6.35 5.65
N LYS A 677 5.39 -6.36 4.32
CA LYS A 677 4.76 -5.39 3.40
C LYS A 677 3.24 -5.57 3.32
N TYR A 678 2.72 -6.78 3.53
CA TYR A 678 1.28 -7.04 3.53
C TYR A 678 0.55 -6.46 4.76
N LYS A 679 1.25 -5.98 5.79
CA LYS A 679 0.63 -5.32 6.96
C LYS A 679 -0.19 -4.07 6.61
N ILE A 680 0.00 -3.51 5.41
CA ILE A 680 -0.81 -2.40 4.86
C ILE A 680 -2.29 -2.82 4.74
N TYR A 681 -2.58 -4.08 4.43
CA TYR A 681 -3.95 -4.63 4.31
C TYR A 681 -4.59 -4.98 5.67
N VAL A 682 -3.96 -4.60 6.78
CA VAL A 682 -4.51 -4.72 8.15
C VAL A 682 -5.04 -3.35 8.58
N ASN A 683 -6.22 -3.32 9.21
CA ASN A 683 -6.87 -2.08 9.70
C ASN A 683 -5.93 -1.20 10.55
N GLU A 684 -5.92 0.11 10.29
CA GLU A 684 -4.90 1.05 10.78
C GLU A 684 -4.76 1.08 12.31
N SER A 685 -5.88 1.10 13.03
CA SER A 685 -5.97 1.06 14.50
C SER A 685 -5.34 -0.19 15.15
N HIS A 686 -4.98 -1.18 14.34
CA HIS A 686 -4.35 -2.42 14.75
C HIS A 686 -2.96 -2.64 14.14
N ARG A 687 -2.55 -1.86 13.13
CA ARG A 687 -1.25 -2.03 12.47
C ARG A 687 -0.09 -1.89 13.45
N SER A 688 -0.19 -1.03 14.46
CA SER A 688 0.83 -0.84 15.50
C SER A 688 1.08 -2.08 16.36
N ASN A 689 0.04 -2.88 16.60
CA ASN A 689 0.03 -3.92 17.63
C ASN A 689 0.42 -5.33 17.09
N LEU A 690 0.93 -5.39 15.86
CA LEU A 690 1.44 -6.62 15.23
C LEU A 690 2.88 -6.89 15.68
N LYS A 691 3.18 -8.14 16.07
CA LYS A 691 4.55 -8.54 16.46
C LYS A 691 5.55 -8.38 15.30
N ILE A 692 5.12 -8.65 14.07
CA ILE A 692 5.96 -8.53 12.86
C ILE A 692 6.43 -7.09 12.59
N ASN A 693 5.94 -6.06 13.29
CA ASN A 693 6.55 -4.73 13.21
C ASN A 693 8.00 -4.72 13.71
N GLN A 694 8.32 -5.53 14.71
CA GLN A 694 9.61 -5.53 15.40
C GLN A 694 10.55 -6.65 14.90
N TYR A 695 10.17 -7.40 13.85
CA TYR A 695 10.89 -8.56 13.34
C TYR A 695 12.39 -8.31 13.10
N TYR A 696 12.75 -7.12 12.61
CA TYR A 696 14.12 -6.74 12.29
C TYR A 696 15.04 -6.64 13.51
N LEU A 697 14.50 -6.33 14.71
CA LEU A 697 15.32 -6.19 15.93
C LEU A 697 16.06 -7.49 16.27
N TYR A 698 15.39 -8.64 16.08
CA TYR A 698 15.98 -9.96 16.30
C TYR A 698 17.15 -10.27 15.34
N PHE A 699 17.15 -9.69 14.13
CA PHE A 699 18.25 -9.84 13.17
C PHE A 699 19.38 -8.81 13.35
N GLY A 700 19.25 -7.83 14.26
CA GLY A 700 20.26 -6.79 14.47
C GLY A 700 21.62 -7.34 14.88
N VAL A 701 21.65 -8.45 15.63
CA VAL A 701 22.90 -9.14 16.01
C VAL A 701 23.52 -9.88 14.83
N ALA A 702 22.71 -10.50 13.97
CA ALA A 702 23.19 -11.13 12.74
C ALA A 702 23.80 -10.09 11.78
N LEU A 703 23.18 -8.90 11.67
CA LEU A 703 23.72 -7.78 10.90
C LEU A 703 25.05 -7.24 11.48
N LYS A 704 25.13 -7.03 12.81
CA LYS A 704 26.38 -6.64 13.48
C LYS A 704 27.51 -7.66 13.23
N LYS A 705 27.21 -8.97 13.31
CA LYS A 705 28.17 -10.06 13.00
C LYS A 705 28.58 -10.03 11.52
N TRP A 706 27.64 -9.95 10.58
CA TRP A 706 27.92 -9.93 9.14
C TRP A 706 28.81 -8.75 8.73
N LEU A 707 28.54 -7.54 9.23
CA LEU A 707 29.37 -6.36 8.96
C LEU A 707 30.83 -6.55 9.42
N SER A 708 31.04 -7.18 10.60
CA SER A 708 32.39 -7.50 11.09
C SER A 708 33.11 -8.51 10.19
N ILE A 709 32.41 -9.55 9.72
CA ILE A 709 32.96 -10.56 8.80
C ILE A 709 33.28 -9.92 7.44
N ALA A 710 32.38 -9.11 6.88
CA ALA A 710 32.56 -8.41 5.61
C ALA A 710 33.77 -7.47 5.66
N ARG A 711 33.93 -6.68 6.74
CA ARG A 711 35.11 -5.85 6.99
C ARG A 711 36.38 -6.69 7.03
N ASN A 712 36.42 -7.74 7.83
CA ASN A 712 37.62 -8.54 8.02
C ASN A 712 38.03 -9.28 6.74
N LYS A 713 37.07 -9.81 5.97
CA LYS A 713 37.32 -10.40 4.64
C LYS A 713 37.76 -9.35 3.61
N LEU A 714 37.20 -8.14 3.61
CA LEU A 714 37.66 -7.03 2.76
C LEU A 714 39.12 -6.64 3.03
N LEU A 715 39.51 -6.53 4.32
CA LEU A 715 40.90 -6.23 4.70
C LEU A 715 41.85 -7.38 4.32
N HIS A 716 41.48 -8.64 4.60
CA HIS A 716 42.27 -9.80 4.18
C HIS A 716 42.40 -9.88 2.66
N ARG A 717 41.34 -9.58 1.90
CA ARG A 717 41.37 -9.57 0.43
C ARG A 717 42.34 -8.52 -0.13
N ILE A 718 42.44 -7.36 0.51
CA ILE A 718 43.44 -6.32 0.18
C ILE A 718 44.85 -6.86 0.44
N GLU A 719 45.10 -7.44 1.61
CA GLU A 719 46.42 -8.01 1.95
C GLU A 719 46.80 -9.17 1.01
N TYR A 720 45.90 -10.14 0.79
CA TYR A 720 46.09 -11.34 -0.03
C TYR A 720 46.40 -11.02 -1.49
N ILE A 721 45.61 -10.14 -2.13
CA ILE A 721 45.87 -9.75 -3.52
C ILE A 721 47.24 -9.05 -3.59
N LEU A 722 47.48 -8.08 -2.69
CA LEU A 722 48.69 -7.29 -2.73
C LEU A 722 49.95 -8.05 -2.29
N ASP A 723 49.83 -9.21 -1.63
CA ASP A 723 50.93 -10.13 -1.31
C ASP A 723 51.20 -11.14 -2.43
N LYS A 724 50.14 -11.68 -3.08
CA LYS A 724 50.31 -12.47 -4.32
C LYS A 724 51.03 -11.68 -5.41
N ASP A 725 50.64 -10.42 -5.60
CA ASP A 725 51.32 -9.45 -6.48
C ASP A 725 52.82 -9.24 -6.16
N LYS A 726 53.34 -9.66 -5.00
CA LYS A 726 54.79 -9.61 -4.68
C LYS A 726 55.56 -10.84 -5.16
N SER A 727 54.86 -11.94 -5.41
CA SER A 727 55.46 -13.24 -5.74
C SER A 727 55.75 -13.43 -7.23
N GLU A 728 55.06 -12.68 -8.10
CA GLU A 728 55.30 -12.69 -9.55
C GLU A 728 56.33 -11.61 -9.92
N THR A 729 57.57 -12.03 -10.19
CA THR A 729 58.73 -11.14 -10.47
C THR A 729 58.54 -10.24 -11.71
N SER A 730 57.52 -10.51 -12.51
CA SER A 730 56.96 -9.61 -13.50
C SER A 730 55.45 -9.82 -13.47
N LEU A 731 54.68 -8.76 -13.24
CA LEU A 731 53.30 -8.54 -13.72
C LEU A 731 52.72 -7.24 -13.13
N ILE A 732 53.02 -6.12 -13.78
CA ILE A 732 52.04 -5.02 -13.89
C ILE A 732 51.60 -4.92 -15.36
N ALA A 733 51.24 -6.08 -15.94
CA ALA A 733 50.57 -6.07 -17.23
C ALA A 733 49.17 -5.44 -17.05
N PRO A 734 48.72 -4.60 -18.01
CA PRO A 734 47.32 -4.19 -18.05
C PRO A 734 46.43 -5.42 -18.24
N ILE A 735 45.17 -5.31 -17.82
CA ILE A 735 44.19 -6.39 -17.99
C ILE A 735 43.94 -6.61 -19.49
N SER A 736 44.51 -7.70 -20.02
CA SER A 736 44.56 -8.12 -21.43
C SER A 736 45.38 -7.24 -22.38
N THR A 737 45.90 -7.84 -23.45
CA THR A 737 46.72 -7.20 -24.50
C THR A 737 45.91 -6.37 -25.50
N THR A 738 44.70 -5.95 -25.13
CA THR A 738 43.92 -4.97 -25.90
C THR A 738 44.09 -3.57 -25.30
N THR A 739 44.25 -2.58 -26.16
CA THR A 739 44.73 -1.24 -25.81
C THR A 739 43.86 -0.48 -24.80
N ASN A 740 44.50 0.43 -24.06
CA ASN A 740 43.90 1.53 -23.28
C ASN A 740 43.41 1.25 -21.84
N ASN A 741 43.77 0.10 -21.22
CA ASN A 741 43.36 -0.20 -19.84
C ASN A 741 44.42 0.22 -18.79
N LYS A 742 44.31 1.44 -18.25
CA LYS A 742 45.32 2.08 -17.38
C LYS A 742 45.26 1.68 -15.88
N PHE A 743 44.77 0.49 -15.56
CA PHE A 743 44.54 -0.01 -14.18
C PHE A 743 44.88 -1.50 -14.03
N THR A 744 45.13 -1.97 -12.80
CA THR A 744 45.30 -3.41 -12.50
C THR A 744 44.01 -4.07 -12.01
N SER A 745 43.97 -5.40 -12.11
CA SER A 745 42.93 -6.26 -11.51
C SER A 745 42.70 -5.97 -10.03
N SER A 746 43.77 -5.77 -9.25
CA SER A 746 43.68 -5.48 -7.82
C SER A 746 42.92 -4.20 -7.46
N SER A 747 42.84 -3.22 -8.35
CA SER A 747 41.98 -2.03 -8.17
C SER A 747 40.51 -2.30 -8.50
N LEU A 748 40.25 -3.22 -9.44
CA LEU A 748 38.91 -3.60 -9.88
C LEU A 748 38.23 -4.52 -8.86
N ASP A 749 38.93 -5.53 -8.33
CA ASP A 749 38.45 -6.44 -7.29
C ASP A 749 37.93 -5.67 -6.06
N ILE A 750 38.73 -4.75 -5.51
CA ILE A 750 38.34 -3.99 -4.31
C ILE A 750 37.20 -3.00 -4.60
N SER A 751 37.17 -2.41 -5.80
CA SER A 751 36.02 -1.62 -6.27
C SER A 751 34.74 -2.47 -6.31
N ASN A 752 34.82 -3.72 -6.78
CA ASN A 752 33.69 -4.64 -6.81
C ASN A 752 33.23 -5.03 -5.40
N CYS A 753 34.15 -5.23 -4.44
CA CYS A 753 33.78 -5.49 -3.04
C CYS A 753 32.98 -4.33 -2.42
N PHE A 754 33.38 -3.07 -2.66
CA PHE A 754 32.60 -1.90 -2.21
C PHE A 754 31.19 -1.90 -2.83
N THR A 755 31.09 -2.15 -4.14
CA THR A 755 29.81 -2.24 -4.86
C THR A 755 28.92 -3.36 -4.30
N GLN A 756 29.49 -4.54 -4.02
CA GLN A 756 28.77 -5.69 -3.43
C GLN A 756 28.23 -5.36 -2.03
N MET A 757 29.03 -4.72 -1.17
CA MET A 757 28.58 -4.23 0.14
C MET A 757 27.43 -3.21 0.03
N ALA A 758 27.50 -2.30 -0.95
CA ALA A 758 26.42 -1.33 -1.20
C ALA A 758 25.14 -1.97 -1.77
N GLN A 759 25.28 -3.05 -2.55
CA GLN A 759 24.15 -3.85 -3.04
C GLN A 759 23.49 -4.65 -1.91
N PHE A 760 24.27 -5.29 -1.02
CA PHE A 760 23.76 -5.95 0.19
C PHE A 760 22.90 -4.97 1.00
N TRP A 761 23.44 -3.79 1.30
CA TRP A 761 22.74 -2.76 2.08
C TRP A 761 21.41 -2.34 1.45
N ARG A 762 21.41 -2.04 0.14
CA ARG A 762 20.20 -1.68 -0.60
C ARG A 762 19.16 -2.80 -0.66
N ARG A 763 19.57 -4.07 -0.73
CA ARG A 763 18.66 -5.23 -0.73
C ARG A 763 18.10 -5.54 0.65
N LEU A 764 18.86 -5.30 1.72
CA LEU A 764 18.42 -5.47 3.10
C LEU A 764 17.26 -4.53 3.45
N ALA A 765 17.29 -3.30 2.91
CA ALA A 765 16.23 -2.29 3.05
C ALA A 765 15.75 -2.15 4.52
N TRP A 766 16.69 -1.93 5.43
CA TRP A 766 16.47 -2.00 6.87
C TRP A 766 15.37 -1.00 7.31
N PRO A 767 14.33 -1.45 8.04
CA PRO A 767 13.12 -0.64 8.26
C PRO A 767 13.27 0.41 9.38
N ASP A 768 14.31 0.31 10.21
CA ASP A 768 14.59 1.25 11.30
C ASP A 768 15.58 2.32 10.86
N ILE A 769 15.11 3.56 10.76
CA ILE A 769 15.88 4.67 10.18
C ILE A 769 17.03 5.13 11.10
N PRO A 770 16.83 5.33 12.43
CA PRO A 770 17.92 5.56 13.37
C PRO A 770 19.03 4.50 13.32
N GLY A 771 18.69 3.21 13.41
CA GLY A 771 19.68 2.13 13.30
C GLY A 771 20.36 2.08 11.93
N SER A 772 19.63 2.40 10.86
CA SER A 772 20.19 2.47 9.51
C SER A 772 21.34 3.48 9.39
N ILE A 773 21.23 4.63 10.05
CA ILE A 773 22.30 5.65 10.07
C ILE A 773 23.54 5.11 10.80
N VAL A 774 23.37 4.43 11.94
CA VAL A 774 24.48 3.86 12.72
C VAL A 774 25.24 2.80 11.90
N TYR A 775 24.52 1.89 11.23
CA TYR A 775 25.14 0.89 10.36
C TYR A 775 25.84 1.51 9.14
N LEU A 776 25.22 2.51 8.50
CA LEU A 776 25.80 3.21 7.36
C LEU A 776 27.09 3.98 7.72
N ILE A 777 27.11 4.64 8.88
CA ILE A 777 28.32 5.28 9.41
C ILE A 777 29.43 4.25 9.62
N LYS A 778 29.12 3.10 10.25
CA LYS A 778 30.11 2.03 10.43
C LYS A 778 30.64 1.48 9.10
N MET A 779 29.78 1.27 8.10
CA MET A 779 30.21 0.82 6.77
C MET A 779 31.16 1.83 6.10
N ILE A 780 30.94 3.13 6.26
CA ILE A 780 31.82 4.18 5.74
C ILE A 780 33.14 4.27 6.52
N GLU A 781 33.13 4.06 7.84
CA GLU A 781 34.35 3.98 8.66
C GLU A 781 35.20 2.74 8.32
N ASP A 782 34.57 1.58 8.20
CA ASP A 782 35.24 0.33 7.84
C ASP A 782 35.83 0.38 6.40
N THR A 783 35.12 0.97 5.43
CA THR A 783 35.64 1.17 4.07
C THR A 783 36.64 2.33 3.93
N THR A 784 36.59 3.33 4.82
CA THR A 784 37.66 4.34 4.95
C THR A 784 38.98 3.68 5.34
N ASN A 785 38.94 2.75 6.31
CA ASN A 785 40.12 2.01 6.76
C ASN A 785 40.68 1.11 5.65
N ALA A 786 39.81 0.39 4.93
CA ALA A 786 40.21 -0.41 3.75
C ALA A 786 40.84 0.44 2.63
N THR A 787 40.24 1.58 2.29
CA THR A 787 40.75 2.54 1.29
C THR A 787 42.16 3.04 1.65
N ARG A 788 42.38 3.37 2.93
CA ARG A 788 43.69 3.76 3.46
C ARG A 788 44.72 2.62 3.38
N LEU A 789 44.34 1.42 3.81
CA LEU A 789 45.25 0.25 3.81
C LEU A 789 45.74 -0.08 2.39
N TYR A 790 44.84 -0.10 1.40
CA TYR A 790 45.21 -0.33 -0.01
C TYR A 790 46.25 0.70 -0.49
N ALA A 791 46.02 1.99 -0.21
CA ALA A 791 46.92 3.05 -0.65
C ALA A 791 48.26 3.09 0.13
N ILE A 792 48.31 2.58 1.36
CA ILE A 792 49.55 2.35 2.11
C ILE A 792 50.36 1.23 1.45
N LEU A 793 49.77 0.05 1.32
CA LEU A 793 50.44 -1.14 0.77
C LEU A 793 50.92 -0.94 -0.68
N MET A 794 50.21 -0.13 -1.48
CA MET A 794 50.64 0.23 -2.84
C MET A 794 51.87 1.17 -2.88
N GLU A 795 52.04 2.07 -1.90
CA GLU A 795 53.27 2.88 -1.77
C GLU A 795 54.42 2.03 -1.20
N GLU A 796 54.13 1.11 -0.27
CA GLU A 796 55.11 0.16 0.26
C GLU A 796 55.69 -0.77 -0.82
N LYS A 797 54.92 -1.13 -1.86
CA LYS A 797 55.43 -1.84 -3.04
C LYS A 797 56.46 -1.02 -3.83
N LEU A 798 56.26 0.30 -3.99
CA LEU A 798 57.26 1.18 -4.61
C LEU A 798 58.52 1.30 -3.71
N ASN A 799 58.34 1.43 -2.39
CA ASN A 799 59.43 1.45 -1.42
C ASN A 799 60.28 0.17 -1.49
N ALA A 800 59.63 -1.00 -1.56
CA ALA A 800 60.31 -2.30 -1.64
C ALA A 800 61.20 -2.44 -2.90
N LYS A 801 60.85 -1.77 -4.00
CA LYS A 801 61.64 -1.71 -5.24
C LYS A 801 62.71 -0.61 -5.24
N LYS A 802 62.94 0.08 -4.11
CA LYS A 802 63.89 1.20 -3.96
C LYS A 802 63.60 2.40 -4.87
N PHE A 803 62.33 2.62 -5.19
CA PHE A 803 61.88 3.73 -6.04
C PHE A 803 62.41 5.11 -5.56
N TYR A 804 62.43 5.35 -4.24
CA TYR A 804 62.90 6.62 -3.68
C TYR A 804 64.44 6.77 -3.67
N ASP A 805 65.19 5.66 -3.63
CA ASP A 805 66.67 5.64 -3.62
C ASP A 805 67.29 5.82 -5.01
N THR A 806 66.49 5.73 -6.08
CA THR A 806 66.98 5.64 -7.46
C THR A 806 66.92 7.01 -8.16
N ASN A 807 67.99 7.35 -8.90
CA ASN A 807 68.08 8.60 -9.66
C ASN A 807 67.43 8.49 -11.05
N ASP A 808 67.52 7.33 -11.70
CA ASP A 808 66.82 7.05 -12.94
C ASP A 808 65.41 6.52 -12.66
N LEU A 809 64.39 7.33 -12.95
CA LEU A 809 62.99 6.97 -12.80
C LEU A 809 62.39 6.36 -14.07
N THR A 810 63.08 6.40 -15.21
CA THR A 810 62.52 5.95 -16.51
C THR A 810 62.12 4.48 -16.47
N ILE A 811 62.90 3.67 -15.75
CA ILE A 811 62.67 2.24 -15.50
C ILE A 811 61.35 1.97 -14.75
N TYR A 812 60.86 2.94 -13.96
CA TYR A 812 59.69 2.77 -13.07
C TYR A 812 58.44 3.56 -13.50
N ILE A 813 58.45 4.26 -14.65
CA ILE A 813 57.33 5.13 -15.08
C ILE A 813 56.00 4.36 -15.16
N GLN A 814 56.00 3.18 -15.77
CA GLN A 814 54.80 2.33 -15.86
C GLN A 814 54.28 1.93 -14.47
N GLU A 815 55.19 1.62 -13.53
CA GLU A 815 54.83 1.13 -12.20
C GLU A 815 54.30 2.21 -11.26
N LEU A 816 54.95 3.39 -11.26
CA LEU A 816 54.45 4.59 -10.59
C LEU A 816 53.07 4.97 -11.16
N SER A 817 52.94 4.97 -12.49
CA SER A 817 51.71 5.41 -13.14
C SER A 817 50.53 4.51 -12.80
N LEU A 818 50.70 3.19 -12.91
CA LEU A 818 49.67 2.22 -12.57
C LEU A 818 49.36 2.24 -11.06
N THR A 819 50.36 2.45 -10.20
CA THR A 819 50.15 2.65 -8.75
C THR A 819 49.27 3.86 -8.45
N VAL A 820 49.59 5.02 -9.04
CA VAL A 820 48.89 6.29 -8.83
C VAL A 820 47.48 6.27 -9.48
N ASN A 821 47.30 5.59 -10.61
CA ASN A 821 45.98 5.35 -11.21
C ASN A 821 45.11 4.44 -10.33
N ASN A 822 45.65 3.33 -9.83
CA ASN A 822 44.92 2.40 -8.96
C ASN A 822 44.44 3.08 -7.66
N ILE A 823 45.30 3.88 -7.03
CA ILE A 823 44.97 4.63 -5.82
C ILE A 823 43.83 5.63 -6.10
N GLU A 824 43.84 6.32 -7.25
CA GLU A 824 42.73 7.19 -7.64
C GLU A 824 41.45 6.38 -7.95
N ARG A 825 41.55 5.22 -8.60
CA ARG A 825 40.38 4.38 -8.91
C ARG A 825 39.63 3.91 -7.66
N ILE A 826 40.36 3.58 -6.58
CA ILE A 826 39.78 3.25 -5.27
C ILE A 826 39.21 4.51 -4.60
N ARG A 827 39.88 5.67 -4.70
CA ARG A 827 39.38 6.96 -4.19
C ARG A 827 38.04 7.35 -4.83
N GLU A 828 37.91 7.18 -6.15
CA GLU A 828 36.65 7.43 -6.88
C GLU A 828 35.55 6.46 -6.43
N SER A 829 35.86 5.15 -6.33
CA SER A 829 34.89 4.14 -5.85
C SER A 829 34.42 4.41 -4.42
N PHE A 830 35.34 4.78 -3.52
CA PHE A 830 34.99 5.17 -2.14
C PHE A 830 34.19 6.47 -2.10
N LYS A 831 34.50 7.47 -2.94
CA LYS A 831 33.75 8.73 -3.01
C LYS A 831 32.31 8.53 -3.54
N ALA A 832 32.09 7.53 -4.41
CA ALA A 832 30.76 7.15 -4.87
C ALA A 832 29.94 6.36 -3.83
N LEU A 833 30.60 5.64 -2.92
CA LEU A 833 29.98 4.70 -1.99
C LEU A 833 28.79 5.26 -1.15
N PRO A 834 28.82 6.49 -0.59
CA PRO A 834 27.67 7.02 0.15
C PRO A 834 26.41 7.14 -0.71
N ILE A 835 26.57 7.51 -1.99
CA ILE A 835 25.49 7.63 -2.97
C ILE A 835 24.95 6.24 -3.32
N GLU A 836 25.82 5.24 -3.48
CA GLU A 836 25.40 3.85 -3.69
C GLU A 836 24.68 3.25 -2.47
N LEU A 837 25.08 3.63 -1.25
CA LEU A 837 24.37 3.30 0.00
C LEU A 837 23.04 4.06 0.15
N SER A 838 22.71 4.96 -0.80
CA SER A 838 21.49 5.78 -0.82
C SER A 838 21.32 6.69 0.41
N TYR A 839 22.44 7.19 0.97
CA TYR A 839 22.45 7.93 2.23
C TYR A 839 21.49 9.14 2.26
N ASP A 840 21.39 9.93 1.19
CA ASP A 840 20.46 11.06 1.09
C ASP A 840 18.98 10.66 1.31
N LYS A 841 18.57 9.50 0.79
CA LYS A 841 17.19 9.00 0.97
C LYS A 841 16.92 8.60 2.42
N LEU A 842 17.95 8.11 3.12
CA LEU A 842 17.87 7.74 4.54
C LEU A 842 17.87 8.98 5.44
N LEU A 843 18.68 10.00 5.12
CA LEU A 843 18.69 11.28 5.85
C LEU A 843 17.36 12.04 5.67
N VAL A 844 16.85 12.17 4.44
CA VAL A 844 15.53 12.77 4.15
C VAL A 844 14.36 11.96 4.72
N ALA A 845 14.56 10.66 5.01
CA ALA A 845 13.62 9.88 5.80
C ALA A 845 13.74 10.22 7.30
N ALA A 846 14.96 10.32 7.84
CA ALA A 846 15.22 10.63 9.25
C ALA A 846 14.69 12.02 9.65
N GLU A 847 14.88 13.03 8.79
CA GLU A 847 14.35 14.40 8.93
C GLU A 847 12.82 14.42 9.19
N LYS A 848 12.08 13.42 8.67
CA LYS A 848 10.63 13.28 8.87
C LYS A 848 10.23 12.55 10.15
N PHE A 849 11.13 11.73 10.72
CA PHE A 849 10.89 10.98 11.95
C PHE A 849 11.41 11.69 13.21
N HIS A 850 12.45 12.51 13.10
CA HIS A 850 12.98 13.37 14.17
C HIS A 850 13.26 14.78 13.61
N PRO A 851 12.34 15.75 13.79
CA PRO A 851 12.45 17.06 13.13
C PRO A 851 13.53 18.01 13.66
N ILE A 852 14.18 17.71 14.81
CA ILE A 852 15.14 18.61 15.47
C ILE A 852 16.29 17.81 16.09
N ALA A 853 17.53 18.26 15.82
CA ALA A 853 18.82 17.78 16.33
C ALA A 853 19.24 16.35 15.92
N GLY A 854 20.41 16.25 15.27
CA GLY A 854 21.11 14.98 15.00
C GLY A 854 21.34 14.68 13.51
N VAL A 855 20.35 14.88 12.63
CA VAL A 855 20.50 14.47 11.21
C VAL A 855 21.58 15.26 10.48
N ASP A 856 21.66 16.58 10.70
CA ASP A 856 22.75 17.41 10.16
C ASP A 856 24.13 17.03 10.73
N GLU A 857 24.19 16.53 11.96
CA GLU A 857 25.44 16.07 12.58
C GLU A 857 25.90 14.75 11.95
N TYR A 858 24.98 13.80 11.70
CA TYR A 858 25.29 12.57 10.97
C TYR A 858 25.65 12.84 9.51
N ARG A 859 24.93 13.73 8.82
CA ARG A 859 25.25 14.22 7.46
C ARG A 859 26.67 14.77 7.44
N LYS A 860 26.97 15.74 8.32
CA LYS A 860 28.29 16.36 8.45
C LYS A 860 29.37 15.34 8.82
N LYS A 861 29.11 14.37 9.69
CA LYS A 861 30.07 13.30 10.03
C LYS A 861 30.42 12.47 8.78
N ILE A 862 29.42 12.02 8.03
CA ILE A 862 29.62 11.23 6.80
C ILE A 862 30.41 12.03 5.77
N GLU A 863 29.97 13.24 5.45
CA GLU A 863 30.61 14.13 4.48
C GLU A 863 32.05 14.48 4.90
N THR A 864 32.29 14.74 6.19
CA THR A 864 33.63 15.04 6.74
C THR A 864 34.55 13.82 6.68
N THR A 865 34.10 12.63 7.06
CA THR A 865 34.90 11.39 6.97
C THR A 865 35.29 11.09 5.51
N VAL A 866 34.33 11.20 4.58
CA VAL A 866 34.59 10.97 3.15
C VAL A 866 35.53 12.04 2.59
N ALA A 867 35.36 13.32 2.94
CA ALA A 867 36.26 14.39 2.52
C ALA A 867 37.68 14.21 3.06
N ILE A 868 37.85 13.91 4.36
CA ILE A 868 39.16 13.68 4.98
C ILE A 868 39.88 12.49 4.34
N CYS A 869 39.19 11.37 4.11
CA CYS A 869 39.79 10.23 3.43
C CYS A 869 40.12 10.55 1.96
N SER A 870 39.22 11.21 1.23
CA SER A 870 39.45 11.60 -0.16
C SER A 870 40.62 12.58 -0.31
N GLN A 871 40.86 13.44 0.68
CA GLN A 871 42.03 14.33 0.72
C GLN A 871 43.32 13.59 1.07
N ASP A 872 43.34 12.77 2.14
CA ASP A 872 44.50 11.95 2.55
C ASP A 872 45.03 11.07 1.40
N ILE A 873 44.12 10.49 0.61
CA ILE A 873 44.46 9.73 -0.61
C ILE A 873 44.97 10.65 -1.74
N THR A 874 44.46 11.88 -1.86
CA THR A 874 44.97 12.88 -2.83
C THR A 874 46.38 13.34 -2.46
N ASP A 875 46.62 13.64 -1.18
CA ASP A 875 47.93 14.04 -0.64
C ASP A 875 48.95 12.91 -0.83
N ARG A 876 48.51 11.65 -0.67
CA ARG A 876 49.31 10.45 -0.95
C ARG A 876 49.68 10.32 -2.43
N ILE A 877 48.78 10.63 -3.36
CA ILE A 877 49.10 10.71 -4.79
C ILE A 877 50.13 11.82 -5.06
N TYR A 878 49.94 13.02 -4.50
CA TYR A 878 50.91 14.10 -4.66
C TYR A 878 52.28 13.76 -4.06
N ARG A 879 52.37 13.05 -2.92
CA ARG A 879 53.66 12.58 -2.38
C ARG A 879 54.41 11.65 -3.33
N ILE A 880 53.70 10.74 -4.01
CA ILE A 880 54.32 9.82 -4.98
C ILE A 880 54.77 10.59 -6.23
N LEU A 881 53.92 11.47 -6.78
CA LEU A 881 54.26 12.27 -7.97
C LEU A 881 55.41 13.27 -7.71
N SER A 882 55.52 13.85 -6.50
CA SER A 882 56.61 14.77 -6.14
C SER A 882 58.02 14.17 -6.21
N LYS A 883 58.17 12.84 -6.19
CA LYS A 883 59.47 12.18 -6.44
C LYS A 883 59.90 12.28 -7.90
N VAL A 884 58.96 12.34 -8.85
CA VAL A 884 59.26 12.62 -10.26
C VAL A 884 59.82 14.03 -10.41
N ILE A 885 59.21 14.99 -9.72
CA ILE A 885 59.58 16.41 -9.76
C ILE A 885 60.98 16.66 -9.21
N THR A 886 61.31 16.09 -8.05
CA THR A 886 62.64 16.26 -7.42
C THR A 886 63.79 15.65 -8.24
N ASN A 887 63.48 14.72 -9.15
CA ASN A 887 64.44 14.17 -10.11
C ASN A 887 64.49 14.95 -11.46
N MET A 888 63.68 15.99 -11.65
CA MET A 888 63.74 16.92 -12.81
C MET A 888 64.09 18.37 -12.41
N GLU A 889 64.10 18.66 -11.10
CA GLU A 889 64.23 20.02 -10.56
C GLU A 889 65.56 20.69 -10.96
N MET A 890 66.65 19.91 -11.03
CA MET A 890 67.98 20.40 -11.39
C MET A 890 68.10 20.76 -12.87
N GLU A 891 67.47 19.97 -13.73
CA GLU A 891 67.40 20.16 -15.17
C GLU A 891 66.55 21.40 -15.49
N LEU A 892 65.36 21.51 -14.88
CA LEU A 892 64.49 22.69 -15.01
C LEU A 892 65.19 23.98 -14.55
N LYS A 893 65.98 23.91 -13.47
CA LYS A 893 66.86 25.01 -13.02
C LYS A 893 67.94 25.37 -14.05
N GLN A 894 68.60 24.38 -14.66
CA GLN A 894 69.62 24.62 -15.70
C GLN A 894 69.01 25.27 -16.95
N TYR A 895 67.86 24.80 -17.43
CA TYR A 895 67.18 25.41 -18.58
C TYR A 895 66.72 26.85 -18.31
N LEU A 896 66.19 27.13 -17.11
CA LEU A 896 65.86 28.51 -16.72
C LEU A 896 67.11 29.41 -16.63
N PHE A 897 68.23 28.90 -16.08
CA PHE A 897 69.51 29.61 -16.05
C PHE A 897 70.03 29.94 -17.46
N HIS A 898 69.91 29.01 -18.42
CA HIS A 898 70.30 29.27 -19.81
C HIS A 898 69.45 30.35 -20.50
N ILE A 899 68.17 30.52 -20.12
CA ILE A 899 67.33 31.63 -20.62
C ILE A 899 67.79 32.99 -20.05
N ILE A 900 68.37 33.01 -18.85
CA ILE A 900 68.92 34.21 -18.19
C ILE A 900 70.27 34.63 -18.79
N GLU A 901 71.18 33.67 -18.98
CA GLU A 901 72.53 33.89 -19.51
C GLU A 901 72.59 34.02 -21.05
N ALA A 902 71.48 33.82 -21.76
CA ALA A 902 71.44 33.93 -23.21
C ALA A 902 71.92 35.32 -23.72
N PRO A 903 72.69 35.39 -24.83
CA PRO A 903 73.09 36.66 -25.42
C PRO A 903 71.89 37.52 -25.84
N ASP A 904 72.01 38.85 -25.72
CA ASP A 904 70.94 39.81 -26.10
C ASP A 904 70.62 39.84 -27.61
N ALA A 905 71.39 39.13 -28.44
CA ALA A 905 71.13 38.92 -29.87
C ALA A 905 70.30 37.65 -30.17
N SER A 906 70.11 36.75 -29.21
CA SER A 906 69.36 35.49 -29.40
C SER A 906 67.85 35.74 -29.40
N THR A 907 67.10 35.04 -30.27
CA THR A 907 65.64 35.11 -30.18
C THR A 907 65.13 34.29 -29.00
N ILE A 908 64.01 34.70 -28.41
CA ILE A 908 63.45 34.00 -27.25
C ILE A 908 62.97 32.60 -27.63
N GLN A 909 62.52 32.41 -28.87
CA GLN A 909 62.11 31.12 -29.41
C GLN A 909 63.28 30.13 -29.42
N ASP A 910 64.46 30.56 -29.88
CA ASP A 910 65.69 29.73 -29.84
C ASP A 910 66.10 29.37 -28.40
N THR A 911 65.90 30.28 -27.44
CA THR A 911 66.30 30.06 -26.03
C THR A 911 65.33 29.20 -25.22
N ILE A 912 64.03 29.19 -25.56
CA ILE A 912 63.01 28.43 -24.81
C ILE A 912 62.74 27.04 -25.42
N GLN A 913 62.96 26.86 -26.72
CA GLN A 913 62.72 25.58 -27.39
C GLN A 913 63.44 24.39 -26.72
N PRO A 914 64.68 24.49 -26.18
CA PRO A 914 65.30 23.39 -25.45
C PRO A 914 64.52 22.95 -24.20
N LEU A 915 63.86 23.88 -23.49
CA LEU A 915 63.03 23.57 -22.33
C LEU A 915 61.72 22.87 -22.74
N PHE A 916 61.07 23.32 -23.81
CA PHE A 916 59.89 22.63 -24.36
C PHE A 916 60.26 21.22 -24.82
N THR A 917 61.30 21.08 -25.65
CA THR A 917 61.78 19.76 -26.10
C THR A 917 62.18 18.84 -24.93
N PHE A 918 62.71 19.38 -23.82
CA PHE A 918 62.94 18.58 -22.60
C PHE A 918 61.62 18.13 -21.95
N LEU A 919 60.67 19.05 -21.74
CA LEU A 919 59.37 18.75 -21.16
C LEU A 919 58.61 17.71 -22.00
N ASP A 920 58.58 17.85 -23.33
CA ASP A 920 57.93 16.91 -24.25
C ASP A 920 58.50 15.50 -24.09
N ASN A 921 59.83 15.35 -24.14
CA ASN A 921 60.51 14.06 -23.99
C ASN A 921 60.30 13.43 -22.60
N GLN A 922 60.21 14.23 -21.54
CA GLN A 922 59.91 13.72 -20.19
C GLN A 922 58.43 13.38 -20.00
N LEU A 923 57.51 14.12 -20.62
CA LEU A 923 56.06 13.96 -20.43
C LEU A 923 55.44 12.85 -21.26
N VAL A 924 55.93 12.58 -22.48
CA VAL A 924 55.37 11.55 -23.38
C VAL A 924 55.16 10.18 -22.71
N PRO A 925 56.11 9.61 -21.93
CA PRO A 925 55.87 8.37 -21.20
C PRO A 925 54.71 8.45 -20.18
N TYR A 926 54.53 9.61 -19.52
CA TYR A 926 53.44 9.79 -18.55
C TYR A 926 52.08 9.99 -19.23
N THR A 927 52.01 10.55 -20.44
CA THR A 927 50.73 10.64 -21.18
C THR A 927 50.22 9.26 -21.61
N GLU A 928 51.14 8.33 -21.92
CA GLU A 928 50.81 6.93 -22.19
C GLU A 928 50.24 6.23 -20.95
N TYR A 929 50.91 6.29 -19.78
CA TYR A 929 50.52 5.47 -18.63
C TYR A 929 49.62 6.13 -17.58
N LEU A 930 49.58 7.47 -17.40
CA LEU A 930 48.68 8.12 -16.43
C LEU A 930 47.26 8.33 -16.96
N ILE A 931 46.26 8.27 -16.09
CA ILE A 931 44.92 8.82 -16.38
C ILE A 931 44.95 10.35 -16.38
N ARG A 932 44.04 11.00 -17.13
CA ARG A 932 44.04 12.47 -17.33
C ARG A 932 44.16 13.26 -16.03
N LEU A 933 43.42 12.88 -14.98
CA LEU A 933 43.46 13.57 -13.68
C LEU A 933 44.85 13.50 -13.02
N ASN A 934 45.53 12.36 -13.08
CA ASN A 934 46.87 12.21 -12.52
C ASN A 934 47.94 12.90 -13.37
N LEU A 935 47.75 12.94 -14.70
CA LEU A 935 48.58 13.74 -15.59
C LEU A 935 48.45 15.25 -15.28
N THR A 936 47.22 15.76 -15.11
CA THR A 936 46.96 17.14 -14.65
C THR A 936 47.67 17.43 -13.32
N ARG A 937 47.57 16.55 -12.32
CA ARG A 937 48.29 16.69 -11.04
C ARG A 937 49.81 16.74 -11.18
N LEU A 938 50.39 15.93 -12.08
CA LEU A 938 51.83 15.96 -12.36
C LEU A 938 52.23 17.30 -12.99
N LEU A 939 51.44 17.80 -13.95
CA LEU A 939 51.66 19.08 -14.62
C LEU A 939 51.50 20.27 -13.66
N GLU A 940 50.54 20.23 -12.72
CA GLU A 940 50.39 21.23 -11.65
C GLU A 940 51.66 21.33 -10.78
N LEU A 941 52.29 20.21 -10.45
CA LEU A 941 53.55 20.20 -9.69
C LEU A 941 54.73 20.75 -10.51
N ILE A 942 54.84 20.41 -11.80
CA ILE A 942 55.89 20.96 -12.69
C ILE A 942 55.71 22.48 -12.82
N TRP A 943 54.48 22.95 -13.03
CA TRP A 943 54.15 24.38 -13.07
C TRP A 943 54.49 25.09 -11.76
N ALA A 944 54.17 24.48 -10.61
CA ALA A 944 54.49 25.04 -9.30
C ALA A 944 56.01 25.23 -9.11
N VAL A 945 56.83 24.24 -9.47
CA VAL A 945 58.30 24.33 -9.37
C VAL A 945 58.89 25.33 -10.37
N LEU A 946 58.37 25.42 -11.59
CA LEU A 946 58.76 26.45 -12.56
C LEU A 946 58.46 27.86 -12.03
N ILE A 947 57.30 28.07 -11.42
CA ILE A 947 56.92 29.37 -10.84
C ILE A 947 57.72 29.70 -9.58
N ASP A 948 58.01 28.72 -8.73
CA ASP A 948 58.85 28.93 -7.54
C ASP A 948 60.31 29.19 -7.89
N GLN A 949 60.88 28.53 -8.90
CA GLN A 949 62.21 28.88 -9.39
C GLN A 949 62.22 30.27 -10.04
N LEU A 950 61.22 30.61 -10.85
CA LEU A 950 61.11 31.96 -11.43
C LEU A 950 60.92 33.05 -10.36
N LEU A 951 60.30 32.74 -9.22
CA LEU A 951 60.24 33.65 -8.08
C LEU A 951 61.63 33.83 -7.46
N CYS A 952 62.33 32.73 -7.16
CA CYS A 952 63.71 32.76 -6.65
C CYS A 952 64.66 33.58 -7.55
N GLU A 953 64.61 33.38 -8.88
CA GLU A 953 65.46 34.11 -9.83
C GLU A 953 65.19 35.62 -9.91
N VAL A 954 63.98 36.04 -9.52
CA VAL A 954 63.50 37.43 -9.60
C VAL A 954 63.62 38.16 -8.26
N GLU A 955 63.62 37.42 -7.15
CA GLU A 955 63.84 37.97 -5.80
C GLU A 955 65.30 37.86 -5.32
N ASP A 956 66.16 37.11 -6.01
CA ASP A 956 67.60 37.10 -5.74
C ASP A 956 68.24 38.48 -5.96
N VAL A 957 68.64 39.11 -4.86
CA VAL A 957 69.34 40.40 -4.83
C VAL A 957 70.87 40.22 -4.96
N THR A 958 71.38 38.98 -4.90
CA THR A 958 72.83 38.71 -4.94
C THR A 958 73.39 38.64 -6.37
N SER A 959 72.59 38.21 -7.35
CA SER A 959 72.91 38.28 -8.79
C SER A 959 72.00 39.28 -9.53
N PRO A 960 72.24 40.61 -9.44
CA PRO A 960 71.42 41.61 -10.12
C PRO A 960 71.54 41.47 -11.66
N LYS A 961 70.51 40.91 -12.29
CA LYS A 961 70.46 40.63 -13.73
C LYS A 961 70.15 41.91 -14.54
N SER A 962 70.42 41.86 -15.85
CA SER A 962 70.12 42.98 -16.75
C SER A 962 68.60 43.14 -16.99
N ILE A 963 68.19 44.34 -17.37
CA ILE A 963 66.81 44.63 -17.81
C ILE A 963 66.42 43.74 -19.02
N SER A 964 67.38 43.40 -19.88
CA SER A 964 67.18 42.48 -21.02
C SER A 964 66.95 41.03 -20.58
N SER A 965 67.68 40.51 -19.58
CA SER A 965 67.42 39.17 -19.02
C SER A 965 66.05 39.09 -18.34
N TYR A 966 65.63 40.10 -17.57
CA TYR A 966 64.28 40.13 -17.00
C TYR A 966 63.18 40.27 -18.08
N ALA A 967 63.44 40.99 -19.17
CA ALA A 967 62.53 41.05 -20.32
C ALA A 967 62.43 39.71 -21.07
N ARG A 968 63.53 38.95 -21.17
CA ARG A 968 63.56 37.57 -21.70
C ARG A 968 62.75 36.64 -20.79
N LEU A 969 63.00 36.63 -19.48
CA LEU A 969 62.21 35.86 -18.51
C LEU A 969 60.71 36.18 -18.55
N SER A 970 60.34 37.47 -18.67
CA SER A 970 58.92 37.88 -18.73
C SER A 970 58.20 37.29 -19.94
N LYS A 971 58.87 37.20 -21.11
CA LYS A 971 58.34 36.58 -22.32
C LYS A 971 58.43 35.05 -22.31
N ALA A 972 59.46 34.48 -21.69
CA ALA A 972 59.57 33.04 -21.48
C ALA A 972 58.42 32.52 -20.59
N LEU A 973 58.03 33.28 -19.56
CA LEU A 973 56.86 33.00 -18.74
C LEU A 973 55.54 33.04 -19.55
N ASP A 974 55.40 33.95 -20.52
CA ASP A 974 54.23 33.95 -21.41
C ASP A 974 54.23 32.71 -22.32
N GLY A 975 55.39 32.31 -22.86
CA GLY A 975 55.56 31.07 -23.62
C GLY A 975 55.25 29.81 -22.79
N LEU A 976 55.64 29.77 -21.52
CA LEU A 976 55.28 28.68 -20.60
C LEU A 976 53.76 28.65 -20.32
N VAL A 977 53.11 29.79 -20.10
CA VAL A 977 51.65 29.87 -19.98
C VAL A 977 50.95 29.37 -21.25
N GLU A 978 51.53 29.63 -22.42
CA GLU A 978 50.99 29.14 -23.69
C GLU A 978 51.20 27.62 -23.86
N TYR A 979 52.39 27.10 -23.56
CA TYR A 979 52.72 25.68 -23.61
C TYR A 979 51.79 24.82 -22.73
N PHE A 980 51.66 25.14 -21.44
CA PHE A 980 50.77 24.38 -20.53
C PHE A 980 49.27 24.56 -20.81
N ASN A 981 48.89 25.50 -21.68
CA ASN A 981 47.50 25.78 -22.06
C ASN A 981 47.09 25.17 -23.42
N ASN A 982 48.02 25.03 -24.36
CA ASN A 982 47.75 24.55 -25.70
C ASN A 982 47.69 23.00 -25.73
N GLU A 983 47.58 22.40 -26.93
CA GLU A 983 47.45 20.94 -27.13
C GLU A 983 46.30 20.26 -26.36
N GLU A 984 45.07 20.77 -26.52
CA GLU A 984 43.83 20.15 -26.03
C GLU A 984 43.69 19.98 -24.50
N HIS A 985 44.21 20.98 -23.77
CA HIS A 985 43.97 21.29 -22.35
C HIS A 985 44.69 20.38 -21.35
N TYR A 986 46.00 20.63 -21.22
CA TYR A 986 46.84 20.16 -20.11
C TYR A 986 46.48 20.85 -18.78
N LEU A 987 46.52 22.19 -18.72
CA LEU A 987 46.12 22.99 -17.54
C LEU A 987 45.22 24.19 -17.91
N PRO A 988 44.10 24.42 -17.20
CA PRO A 988 43.28 25.63 -17.35
C PRO A 988 44.02 26.91 -16.93
N LYS A 989 43.73 28.03 -17.61
CA LYS A 989 44.33 29.34 -17.31
C LYS A 989 44.12 29.82 -15.88
N ASP A 990 43.07 29.36 -15.20
CA ASP A 990 42.78 29.72 -13.81
C ASP A 990 43.68 28.96 -12.80
N ILE A 991 44.08 27.73 -13.13
CA ILE A 991 45.07 26.96 -12.35
C ILE A 991 46.47 27.52 -12.59
N LEU A 992 46.79 27.91 -13.84
CA LEU A 992 48.07 28.54 -14.17
C LEU A 992 48.25 29.89 -13.45
N LYS A 993 47.21 30.75 -13.43
CA LYS A 993 47.25 32.11 -12.88
C LYS A 993 47.09 32.17 -11.36
N THR A 994 47.89 31.39 -10.63
CA THR A 994 48.02 31.47 -9.17
C THR A 994 48.47 32.85 -8.70
N ASP A 995 48.29 33.17 -7.41
CA ASP A 995 48.79 34.44 -6.86
C ASP A 995 50.33 34.53 -6.88
N LYS A 996 51.04 33.39 -6.79
CA LYS A 996 52.48 33.32 -7.08
C LYS A 996 52.79 33.75 -8.52
N TYR A 997 52.08 33.22 -9.52
CA TYR A 997 52.22 33.65 -10.91
C TYR A 997 51.96 35.17 -11.08
N LYS A 998 50.90 35.69 -10.46
CA LYS A 998 50.57 37.14 -10.51
C LYS A 998 51.69 37.98 -9.91
N LEU A 999 52.27 37.54 -8.79
CA LEU A 999 53.43 38.17 -8.16
C LEU A 999 54.66 38.14 -9.07
N VAL A 1000 55.06 36.96 -9.56
CA VAL A 1000 56.21 36.80 -10.47
C VAL A 1000 56.04 37.68 -11.72
N LYS A 1001 54.85 37.71 -12.33
CA LYS A 1001 54.58 38.58 -13.50
C LYS A 1001 54.59 40.08 -13.16
N LYS A 1002 54.13 40.48 -11.96
CA LYS A 1002 54.23 41.88 -11.46
C LYS A 1002 55.70 42.28 -11.26
N LEU A 1003 56.50 41.42 -10.61
CA LEU A 1003 57.92 41.65 -10.33
C LEU A 1003 58.75 41.70 -11.63
N LEU A 1004 58.58 40.71 -12.53
CA LEU A 1004 59.24 40.69 -13.84
C LEU A 1004 58.94 41.94 -14.64
N LYS A 1005 57.69 42.42 -14.64
CA LYS A 1005 57.32 43.68 -15.31
C LYS A 1005 58.09 44.88 -14.73
N TYR A 1006 58.20 45.00 -13.41
CA TYR A 1006 58.95 46.10 -12.80
C TYR A 1006 60.45 46.02 -13.11
N GLN A 1007 61.06 44.83 -12.95
CA GLN A 1007 62.47 44.62 -13.24
C GLN A 1007 62.81 44.88 -14.72
N SER A 1008 61.93 44.48 -15.65
CA SER A 1008 62.11 44.69 -17.10
C SER A 1008 61.71 46.10 -17.60
N THR A 1009 61.34 47.03 -16.72
CA THR A 1009 60.93 48.40 -17.10
C THR A 1009 62.08 49.40 -16.87
N ASP A 1010 62.26 50.37 -17.78
CA ASP A 1010 63.27 51.43 -17.62
C ASP A 1010 62.98 52.32 -16.39
N THR A 1011 64.01 53.00 -15.88
CA THR A 1011 63.91 53.78 -14.63
C THR A 1011 62.89 54.92 -14.70
N GLN A 1012 62.74 55.61 -15.84
CA GLN A 1012 61.78 56.71 -15.96
C GLN A 1012 60.35 56.18 -16.00
N SER A 1013 60.08 55.12 -16.78
CA SER A 1013 58.77 54.48 -16.82
C SER A 1013 58.42 53.81 -15.49
N LEU A 1014 59.39 53.24 -14.79
CA LEU A 1014 59.20 52.66 -13.46
C LEU A 1014 58.83 53.74 -12.41
N ILE A 1015 59.43 54.93 -12.48
CA ILE A 1015 59.04 56.08 -11.65
C ILE A 1015 57.63 56.60 -12.02
N LYS A 1016 57.21 56.58 -13.30
CA LYS A 1016 55.81 56.89 -13.68
C LYS A 1016 54.84 55.88 -13.05
N MET A 1017 55.18 54.59 -13.08
CA MET A 1017 54.36 53.54 -12.46
C MET A 1017 54.26 53.70 -10.93
N TYR A 1018 55.30 54.20 -10.26
CA TYR A 1018 55.24 54.53 -8.83
C TYR A 1018 54.21 55.63 -8.52
N TYR A 1019 54.20 56.72 -9.29
CA TYR A 1019 53.20 57.79 -9.07
C TYR A 1019 51.78 57.35 -9.44
N GLN A 1020 51.61 56.42 -10.39
CA GLN A 1020 50.32 55.76 -10.66
C GLN A 1020 49.88 54.85 -9.50
N GLU A 1021 50.80 54.13 -8.84
CA GLU A 1021 50.50 53.36 -7.62
C GLU A 1021 50.08 54.31 -6.47
N LYS A 1022 50.78 55.45 -6.30
CA LYS A 1022 50.43 56.49 -5.31
C LYS A 1022 49.08 57.17 -5.57
N ALA A 1023 48.70 57.41 -6.82
CA ALA A 1023 47.38 57.92 -7.15
C ALA A 1023 46.25 56.95 -6.78
N GLN A 1024 46.44 55.64 -7.02
CA GLN A 1024 45.48 54.61 -6.62
C GLN A 1024 45.42 54.43 -5.10
N GLU A 1025 46.53 54.64 -4.39
CA GLU A 1025 46.53 54.71 -2.92
C GLU A 1025 45.76 55.94 -2.41
N GLN A 1026 45.89 57.10 -3.05
CA GLN A 1026 45.12 58.31 -2.70
C GLN A 1026 43.61 58.10 -2.90
N ASP A 1027 43.19 57.56 -4.05
CA ASP A 1027 41.76 57.29 -4.33
C ASP A 1027 41.18 56.34 -3.25
N ARG A 1028 41.97 55.37 -2.75
CA ARG A 1028 41.58 54.49 -1.63
C ARG A 1028 41.56 55.19 -0.28
N ALA A 1029 42.57 56.00 0.05
CA ALA A 1029 42.66 56.74 1.31
C ALA A 1029 41.52 57.76 1.46
N ASN A 1030 41.15 58.44 0.36
CA ASN A 1030 39.99 59.31 0.30
C ASN A 1030 38.68 58.53 0.53
N SER A 1031 38.63 57.26 0.12
CA SER A 1031 37.43 56.40 0.23
C SER A 1031 37.29 55.70 1.58
N SER A 1032 38.39 55.40 2.29
CA SER A 1032 38.37 54.71 3.60
C SER A 1032 37.97 55.63 4.76
N ASN A 1033 38.04 56.95 4.56
CA ASN A 1033 37.68 57.99 5.53
C ASN A 1033 38.47 57.90 6.86
N GLN A 1034 39.66 57.27 6.83
CA GLN A 1034 40.62 57.16 7.93
C GLN A 1034 41.43 58.46 8.01
N ILE A 1035 41.52 59.08 9.20
CA ILE A 1035 41.97 60.48 9.38
C ILE A 1035 43.14 60.58 10.36
N ASP A 1036 44.12 59.70 10.23
CA ASP A 1036 45.23 59.58 11.20
C ASP A 1036 46.28 60.71 11.08
N LEU A 1037 46.22 61.49 10.00
CA LEU A 1037 47.17 62.58 9.67
C LEU A 1037 46.47 63.87 9.20
N GLY A 1038 45.14 63.91 9.22
CA GLY A 1038 44.35 65.03 8.71
C GLY A 1038 44.01 64.99 7.22
N LYS A 1039 43.50 66.11 6.71
CA LYS A 1039 43.03 66.28 5.32
C LYS A 1039 43.44 67.64 4.75
N LEU A 1040 43.93 67.64 3.51
CA LEU A 1040 44.19 68.83 2.71
C LEU A 1040 42.98 69.16 1.84
N TYR A 1041 42.67 70.45 1.71
CA TYR A 1041 41.63 70.96 0.81
C TYR A 1041 42.21 71.95 -0.19
N CYS A 1042 41.92 71.72 -1.48
CA CYS A 1042 42.35 72.58 -2.57
C CYS A 1042 41.26 72.75 -3.65
N ARG A 1043 41.46 73.70 -4.56
CA ARG A 1043 40.81 73.72 -5.88
C ARG A 1043 41.91 73.66 -6.94
N ALA A 1044 41.69 72.92 -8.01
CA ALA A 1044 42.59 72.88 -9.15
C ALA A 1044 41.80 73.01 -10.44
N TYR A 1045 42.27 73.82 -11.38
CA TYR A 1045 41.67 73.95 -12.70
C TYR A 1045 42.69 74.34 -13.76
N TYR A 1046 42.49 73.89 -15.00
CA TYR A 1046 43.37 74.21 -16.12
C TYR A 1046 42.72 75.22 -17.06
N HIS A 1047 43.41 76.32 -17.36
CA HIS A 1047 42.95 77.32 -18.31
C HIS A 1047 43.60 77.09 -19.69
N SER A 1048 42.94 76.29 -20.54
CA SER A 1048 43.42 75.89 -21.87
C SER A 1048 43.93 77.04 -22.76
N LYS A 1049 43.31 78.23 -22.71
CA LYS A 1049 43.71 79.39 -23.54
C LYS A 1049 45.00 80.09 -23.07
N GLU A 1050 45.42 79.86 -21.84
CA GLU A 1050 46.56 80.51 -21.17
C GLU A 1050 47.66 79.49 -20.86
N GLU A 1051 47.47 78.23 -21.27
CA GLU A 1051 48.35 77.08 -21.00
C GLU A 1051 48.85 77.07 -19.55
N THR A 1052 47.93 77.27 -18.61
CA THR A 1052 48.23 77.43 -17.18
C THR A 1052 47.30 76.60 -16.30
N LEU A 1053 47.91 75.77 -15.47
CA LEU A 1053 47.28 75.03 -14.37
C LEU A 1053 47.29 75.90 -13.11
N TYR A 1054 46.10 76.22 -12.62
CA TYR A 1054 45.86 76.95 -11.39
C TYR A 1054 45.60 75.99 -10.24
N ILE A 1055 46.28 76.20 -9.11
CA ILE A 1055 46.13 75.38 -7.90
C ILE A 1055 45.96 76.31 -6.69
N GLU A 1056 44.82 76.23 -6.03
CA GLU A 1056 44.47 77.01 -4.85
C GLU A 1056 44.49 76.12 -3.61
N ILE A 1057 45.38 76.40 -2.66
CA ILE A 1057 45.42 75.71 -1.37
C ILE A 1057 44.50 76.46 -0.40
N ILE A 1058 43.40 75.83 0.02
CA ILE A 1058 42.37 76.48 0.84
C ILE A 1058 42.72 76.33 2.33
N SER A 1059 42.87 75.08 2.78
CA SER A 1059 43.07 74.76 4.20
C SER A 1059 43.53 73.32 4.40
N CYS A 1060 44.21 73.04 5.51
CA CYS A 1060 44.26 71.69 6.08
C CYS A 1060 43.30 71.60 7.27
N LYS A 1061 42.90 70.38 7.65
CA LYS A 1061 42.13 70.11 8.88
C LYS A 1061 42.61 68.85 9.58
N ASN A 1062 42.47 68.84 10.91
CA ASN A 1062 42.84 67.72 11.79
C ASN A 1062 44.28 67.23 11.56
N LEU A 1063 45.22 68.14 11.32
CA LEU A 1063 46.64 67.80 11.23
C LEU A 1063 47.11 67.15 12.54
N ARG A 1064 48.13 66.31 12.44
CA ARG A 1064 48.80 65.73 13.61
C ARG A 1064 49.66 66.82 14.27
N PRO A 1065 49.58 67.02 15.60
CA PRO A 1065 50.53 67.91 16.28
C PRO A 1065 51.93 67.28 16.27
N CYS A 1066 52.87 68.00 15.67
CA CYS A 1066 54.31 67.69 15.72
C CYS A 1066 54.99 68.44 16.88
N ASP A 1067 54.60 69.71 17.09
CA ASP A 1067 55.19 70.57 18.11
C ASP A 1067 54.82 70.14 19.55
N SER A 1068 55.78 70.28 20.45
CA SER A 1068 55.70 69.97 21.89
C SER A 1068 54.57 70.68 22.64
N ASN A 1069 53.96 71.71 22.03
CA ASN A 1069 52.83 72.46 22.59
C ASN A 1069 51.44 71.88 22.21
N GLY A 1070 51.38 70.82 21.40
CA GLY A 1070 50.12 70.18 20.98
C GLY A 1070 49.42 70.84 19.79
N LEU A 1071 50.14 71.69 19.05
CA LEU A 1071 49.75 72.29 17.78
C LEU A 1071 50.89 72.08 16.76
N SER A 1072 50.90 72.85 15.67
CA SER A 1072 51.97 72.92 14.65
C SER A 1072 52.01 74.35 14.07
N ASP A 1073 53.08 74.73 13.37
CA ASP A 1073 53.21 75.92 12.49
C ASP A 1073 53.22 75.49 10.99
N PRO A 1074 52.14 74.89 10.44
CA PRO A 1074 52.17 74.21 9.14
C PRO A 1074 52.25 75.11 7.89
N TYR A 1075 52.84 74.55 6.84
CA TYR A 1075 52.83 75.06 5.46
C TYR A 1075 52.73 73.91 4.43
N VAL A 1076 52.36 74.23 3.19
CA VAL A 1076 52.21 73.24 2.09
C VAL A 1076 53.16 73.57 0.95
N GLU A 1077 54.02 72.61 0.56
CA GLU A 1077 54.72 72.65 -0.72
C GLU A 1077 53.89 72.00 -1.82
N VAL A 1078 53.88 72.61 -3.01
CA VAL A 1078 53.20 72.13 -4.21
C VAL A 1078 54.25 71.93 -5.32
N GLN A 1079 54.37 70.70 -5.81
CA GLN A 1079 55.28 70.37 -6.91
C GLN A 1079 54.63 69.41 -7.93
N LEU A 1080 55.09 69.45 -9.17
CA LEU A 1080 54.65 68.55 -10.24
C LEU A 1080 55.65 67.41 -10.42
N CYS A 1081 55.16 66.19 -10.57
CA CYS A 1081 55.95 64.96 -10.57
C CYS A 1081 55.51 63.99 -11.68
N PRO A 1082 56.41 63.14 -12.21
CA PRO A 1082 57.85 63.11 -12.00
C PRO A 1082 58.56 64.38 -12.51
N ARG A 1083 59.59 64.85 -11.79
CA ARG A 1083 60.32 66.08 -12.14
C ARG A 1083 61.03 66.03 -13.50
N PHE A 1084 61.27 64.86 -14.09
CA PHE A 1084 61.81 64.75 -15.46
C PHE A 1084 60.75 64.94 -16.57
N LEU A 1085 59.45 64.91 -16.24
CA LEU A 1085 58.38 65.33 -17.16
C LEU A 1085 58.16 66.85 -17.10
N TYR A 1086 58.40 67.45 -15.92
CA TYR A 1086 58.19 68.88 -15.66
C TYR A 1086 59.51 69.57 -15.24
N PRO A 1087 60.60 69.45 -16.01
CA PRO A 1087 61.94 69.89 -15.57
C PRO A 1087 62.09 71.41 -15.49
N HIS A 1088 61.20 72.15 -16.14
CA HIS A 1088 61.20 73.61 -16.23
C HIS A 1088 60.32 74.28 -15.16
N LEU A 1089 59.68 73.51 -14.27
CA LEU A 1089 58.79 74.00 -13.22
C LEU A 1089 59.41 73.79 -11.84
N GLU A 1090 59.45 74.86 -11.05
CA GLU A 1090 59.95 74.84 -9.68
C GLU A 1090 58.82 74.52 -8.69
N LYS A 1091 59.18 74.07 -7.48
CA LYS A 1091 58.19 73.90 -6.40
C LYS A 1091 57.75 75.26 -5.87
N GLN A 1092 56.48 75.39 -5.55
CA GLN A 1092 55.90 76.59 -4.91
C GLN A 1092 55.45 76.20 -3.49
N GLN A 1093 55.30 77.15 -2.58
CA GLN A 1093 54.93 76.87 -1.19
C GLN A 1093 54.03 77.98 -0.61
N THR A 1094 53.16 77.61 0.33
CA THR A 1094 52.32 78.57 1.06
C THR A 1094 53.11 79.38 2.09
N SER A 1095 52.49 80.42 2.61
CA SER A 1095 52.87 81.02 3.89
C SER A 1095 52.71 80.02 5.05
N VAL A 1096 53.42 80.29 6.14
CA VAL A 1096 53.43 79.51 7.39
C VAL A 1096 52.34 80.03 8.32
N ILE A 1097 51.36 79.17 8.66
CA ILE A 1097 50.25 79.56 9.54
C ILE A 1097 50.51 79.02 10.95
N LYS A 1098 50.78 79.92 11.89
CA LYS A 1098 51.30 79.53 13.21
C LYS A 1098 50.25 78.95 14.16
N LYS A 1099 50.65 77.97 14.96
CA LYS A 1099 49.94 77.37 16.10
C LYS A 1099 48.52 76.91 15.78
N THR A 1100 48.38 76.05 14.77
CA THR A 1100 47.08 75.48 14.38
C THR A 1100 47.21 74.12 13.71
N LEU A 1101 46.29 73.21 14.04
CA LEU A 1101 46.08 71.94 13.33
C LEU A 1101 45.02 72.04 12.21
N ASN A 1102 44.51 73.26 12.00
CA ASN A 1102 43.50 73.59 10.98
C ASN A 1102 43.88 74.93 10.30
N PRO A 1103 45.01 74.99 9.57
CA PRO A 1103 45.45 76.20 8.88
C PRO A 1103 44.53 76.55 7.71
N HIS A 1104 44.29 77.84 7.51
CA HIS A 1104 43.62 78.39 6.33
C HIS A 1104 44.63 79.26 5.57
N PHE A 1105 44.95 78.86 4.34
CA PHE A 1105 45.93 79.53 3.49
C PHE A 1105 45.21 80.45 2.49
N ASN A 1106 44.32 79.87 1.67
CA ASN A 1106 43.63 80.53 0.55
C ASN A 1106 44.61 81.13 -0.50
N GLU A 1107 45.76 80.48 -0.68
CA GLU A 1107 46.84 80.90 -1.57
C GLU A 1107 46.73 80.22 -2.94
N LYS A 1108 47.12 80.94 -4.00
CA LYS A 1108 46.99 80.48 -5.40
C LYS A 1108 48.36 80.39 -6.07
N PHE A 1109 48.57 79.27 -6.75
CA PHE A 1109 49.79 78.90 -7.45
C PHE A 1109 49.49 78.69 -8.94
N GLU A 1110 50.43 79.09 -9.78
CA GLU A 1110 50.31 79.06 -11.24
C GLU A 1110 51.43 78.20 -11.84
N PHE A 1111 51.08 77.19 -12.62
CA PHE A 1111 52.02 76.31 -13.30
C PHE A 1111 51.72 76.32 -14.80
N ARG A 1112 52.63 76.91 -15.61
CA ARG A 1112 52.49 76.88 -17.08
C ARG A 1112 52.74 75.48 -17.60
N LEU A 1113 51.78 74.93 -18.33
CA LEU A 1113 51.75 73.57 -18.86
C LEU A 1113 50.94 73.59 -20.16
N THR A 1114 51.47 72.99 -21.23
CA THR A 1114 50.66 72.73 -22.43
C THR A 1114 49.67 71.59 -22.19
N GLU A 1115 48.57 71.52 -22.96
CA GLU A 1115 47.59 70.43 -22.84
C GLU A 1115 48.20 69.03 -23.09
N LYS A 1116 49.31 68.98 -23.84
CA LYS A 1116 50.10 67.76 -24.06
C LYS A 1116 50.84 67.32 -22.80
N GLU A 1117 51.36 68.27 -22.01
CA GLU A 1117 52.08 68.00 -20.75
C GLU A 1117 51.12 67.63 -19.61
N CYS A 1118 49.90 68.16 -19.62
CA CYS A 1118 48.81 67.74 -18.74
C CYS A 1118 48.35 66.29 -18.98
N ASN A 1119 48.36 65.84 -20.24
CA ASN A 1119 47.97 64.48 -20.63
C ASN A 1119 49.13 63.45 -20.57
N LEU A 1120 50.27 63.78 -19.97
CA LEU A 1120 51.39 62.83 -19.82
C LEU A 1120 51.08 61.74 -18.77
N SER A 1121 51.14 60.49 -19.19
CA SER A 1121 50.90 59.33 -18.33
C SER A 1121 51.85 59.28 -17.12
N GLY A 1122 51.28 59.29 -15.92
CA GLY A 1122 52.01 59.36 -14.64
C GLY A 1122 52.26 60.77 -14.11
N GLY A 1123 51.86 61.83 -14.81
CA GLY A 1123 51.88 63.21 -14.32
C GLY A 1123 50.93 63.45 -13.14
N ILE A 1124 51.49 63.93 -12.02
CA ILE A 1124 50.79 64.09 -10.74
C ILE A 1124 51.22 65.38 -10.04
N VAL A 1125 50.27 66.06 -9.40
CA VAL A 1125 50.56 67.08 -8.37
C VAL A 1125 50.88 66.35 -7.08
N HIS A 1126 52.00 66.69 -6.45
CA HIS A 1126 52.42 66.20 -5.14
C HIS A 1126 52.38 67.37 -4.15
N PHE A 1127 51.46 67.27 -3.20
CA PHE A 1127 51.33 68.17 -2.06
C PHE A 1127 52.08 67.59 -0.87
N ILE A 1128 52.83 68.42 -0.17
CA ILE A 1128 53.65 68.03 0.98
C ILE A 1128 53.35 69.01 2.11
N VAL A 1129 52.77 68.53 3.20
CA VAL A 1129 52.51 69.33 4.40
C VAL A 1129 53.67 69.14 5.37
N MET A 1130 54.22 70.25 5.82
CA MET A 1130 55.40 70.33 6.69
C MET A 1130 55.12 71.28 7.84
N ASP A 1131 55.65 70.98 9.03
CA ASP A 1131 55.72 71.92 10.14
C ASP A 1131 56.94 72.86 9.95
N HIS A 1132 56.87 74.11 10.41
CA HIS A 1132 57.96 75.08 10.26
C HIS A 1132 58.72 75.29 11.59
N ASP A 1133 59.92 74.71 11.67
CA ASP A 1133 60.80 74.86 12.82
C ASP A 1133 61.61 76.16 12.80
N LEU A 1134 61.81 76.75 13.98
CA LEU A 1134 62.64 77.97 14.15
C LEU A 1134 64.10 77.65 14.50
N MET A 1135 64.40 76.42 14.91
CA MET A 1135 65.71 76.02 15.46
C MET A 1135 66.21 74.65 14.95
N TRP A 1136 65.37 73.89 14.26
CA TRP A 1136 65.62 72.53 13.79
C TRP A 1136 65.23 72.38 12.31
N SER A 1137 65.24 71.15 11.79
CA SER A 1137 64.74 70.84 10.45
C SER A 1137 63.23 70.58 10.47
N ASN A 1138 62.47 71.37 9.70
CA ASN A 1138 61.04 71.21 9.45
C ASN A 1138 60.58 69.74 9.39
N ASP A 1139 59.65 69.38 10.28
CA ASP A 1139 59.07 68.03 10.37
C ASP A 1139 58.01 67.78 9.29
N PHE A 1140 57.86 66.51 8.88
CA PHE A 1140 56.91 66.09 7.85
C PHE A 1140 55.57 65.69 8.49
N GLU A 1141 54.48 66.38 8.11
CA GLU A 1141 53.14 66.09 8.62
C GLU A 1141 52.36 65.10 7.75
N GLY A 1142 52.53 65.18 6.42
CA GLY A 1142 51.87 64.28 5.48
C GLY A 1142 52.04 64.65 4.01
N GLU A 1143 51.78 63.70 3.11
CA GLU A 1143 51.73 63.94 1.66
C GLU A 1143 50.36 63.57 1.07
N ALA A 1144 49.98 64.29 0.02
CA ALA A 1144 48.79 64.01 -0.79
C ALA A 1144 49.10 64.17 -2.29
N PHE A 1145 48.31 63.51 -3.12
CA PHE A 1145 48.53 63.40 -4.55
C PHE A 1145 47.26 63.72 -5.36
N LEU A 1146 47.42 64.27 -6.57
CA LEU A 1146 46.32 64.52 -7.50
C LEU A 1146 46.79 64.32 -8.95
N GLU A 1147 46.21 63.35 -9.67
CA GLU A 1147 46.57 63.10 -11.08
C GLU A 1147 46.22 64.30 -11.95
N ILE A 1148 47.16 64.78 -12.76
CA ILE A 1148 46.99 66.03 -13.49
C ILE A 1148 45.82 65.91 -14.47
N TRP A 1149 45.67 64.79 -15.17
CA TRP A 1149 44.57 64.54 -16.12
C TRP A 1149 43.18 64.39 -15.47
N LYS A 1150 43.06 64.30 -14.13
CA LYS A 1150 41.77 64.35 -13.42
C LYS A 1150 41.29 65.80 -13.17
N ILE A 1151 42.11 66.82 -13.47
CA ILE A 1151 41.81 68.21 -13.14
C ILE A 1151 40.86 68.84 -14.18
N THR A 1152 39.83 69.54 -13.69
CA THR A 1152 38.80 70.19 -14.51
C THR A 1152 39.37 71.26 -15.44
N GLY A 1153 38.89 71.29 -16.69
CA GLY A 1153 39.35 72.20 -17.75
C GLY A 1153 40.34 71.58 -18.75
N ILE A 1154 40.90 70.40 -18.46
CA ILE A 1154 41.66 69.58 -19.41
C ILE A 1154 40.67 68.79 -20.29
N ASN A 1155 41.01 68.55 -21.56
CA ASN A 1155 40.20 67.72 -22.48
C ASN A 1155 38.76 68.24 -22.71
N ASN A 1156 38.57 69.56 -22.82
CA ASN A 1156 37.30 70.25 -23.16
C ASN A 1156 36.10 70.05 -22.19
N ASP A 1157 36.32 69.68 -20.93
CA ASP A 1157 35.26 69.64 -19.91
C ASP A 1157 34.88 71.07 -19.45
N ASN A 1158 34.18 71.80 -20.34
CA ASN A 1158 33.83 73.24 -20.27
C ASN A 1158 32.76 73.57 -19.21
N ARG A 1159 32.98 73.15 -17.96
CA ARG A 1159 32.19 73.59 -16.81
C ARG A 1159 32.65 74.99 -16.40
N ALA A 1160 31.72 75.83 -15.96
CA ALA A 1160 32.03 77.21 -15.60
C ALA A 1160 33.03 77.25 -14.42
N VAL A 1161 33.99 78.18 -14.48
CA VAL A 1161 34.97 78.45 -13.40
C VAL A 1161 34.27 78.81 -12.07
N GLU A 1162 33.01 79.25 -12.14
CA GLU A 1162 32.15 79.59 -11.01
C GLU A 1162 31.62 78.35 -10.24
N GLU A 1163 31.69 77.13 -10.81
CA GLU A 1163 31.29 75.87 -10.17
C GLU A 1163 32.47 74.98 -9.72
N LEU A 1164 33.67 75.54 -9.56
CA LEU A 1164 34.87 74.77 -9.16
C LEU A 1164 34.72 74.16 -7.75
N LYS A 1165 34.41 72.87 -7.72
CA LYS A 1165 34.28 72.07 -6.49
C LYS A 1165 35.62 71.97 -5.76
N GLN A 1166 35.55 72.14 -4.44
CA GLN A 1166 36.65 71.89 -3.52
C GLN A 1166 37.00 70.39 -3.50
N ILE A 1167 38.26 70.08 -3.74
CA ILE A 1167 38.84 68.74 -3.67
C ILE A 1167 39.28 68.49 -2.23
N GLU A 1168 38.89 67.34 -1.67
CA GLU A 1168 39.35 66.85 -0.37
C GLU A 1168 40.35 65.71 -0.61
N LEU A 1169 41.53 65.81 -0.02
CA LEU A 1169 42.59 64.81 -0.08
C LEU A 1169 42.98 64.38 1.34
N ALA A 1170 42.86 63.10 1.65
CA ALA A 1170 43.39 62.55 2.90
C ALA A 1170 44.93 62.61 2.89
N LEU A 1171 45.54 63.03 4.00
CA LEU A 1171 46.99 63.04 4.12
C LEU A 1171 47.51 61.65 4.44
N THR A 1172 48.63 61.28 3.83
CA THR A 1172 49.24 59.95 3.89
C THR A 1172 50.68 60.02 4.38
N HIS A 1173 51.19 58.97 5.03
CA HIS A 1173 52.59 58.89 5.45
C HIS A 1173 53.39 57.92 4.55
N PRO A 1174 54.60 58.29 4.11
CA PRO A 1174 55.47 57.44 3.31
C PRO A 1174 55.71 56.02 3.87
N LYS A 1175 55.86 55.90 5.20
CA LYS A 1175 56.20 54.66 5.92
C LYS A 1175 55.15 53.52 5.85
N VAL A 1176 53.90 53.74 5.41
CA VAL A 1176 52.80 52.76 5.65
C VAL A 1176 52.91 51.46 4.85
N VAL A 1177 53.42 51.50 3.61
CA VAL A 1177 53.70 50.29 2.81
C VAL A 1177 54.98 50.52 2.00
N ARG A 1178 55.93 49.58 2.06
CA ARG A 1178 57.08 49.57 1.14
C ARG A 1178 56.59 49.24 -0.27
N SER A 1179 56.58 50.22 -1.18
CA SER A 1179 56.34 49.91 -2.59
C SER A 1179 57.54 49.14 -3.15
N ARG A 1180 57.26 47.96 -3.71
CA ARG A 1180 58.24 47.09 -4.38
C ARG A 1180 58.97 47.78 -5.55
N ILE A 1181 58.41 48.88 -6.06
CA ILE A 1181 59.07 49.74 -7.05
C ILE A 1181 60.29 50.46 -6.45
N ILE A 1182 60.21 50.94 -5.21
CA ILE A 1182 61.34 51.60 -4.52
C ILE A 1182 62.48 50.60 -4.30
N GLU A 1183 62.17 49.38 -3.87
CA GLU A 1183 63.15 48.32 -3.63
C GLU A 1183 63.87 47.90 -4.92
N ILE A 1184 63.20 47.96 -6.07
CA ILE A 1184 63.79 47.71 -7.39
C ILE A 1184 64.62 48.91 -7.89
N LEU A 1185 64.22 50.15 -7.58
CA LEU A 1185 65.01 51.34 -7.87
C LEU A 1185 66.29 51.41 -7.01
N GLU A 1186 66.25 50.90 -5.77
CA GLU A 1186 67.42 50.76 -4.88
C GLU A 1186 68.51 49.83 -5.44
N GLN A 1187 68.12 48.80 -6.20
CA GLN A 1187 69.07 47.90 -6.86
C GLN A 1187 69.83 48.57 -8.02
N ARG A 1188 69.32 49.69 -8.57
CA ARG A 1188 69.88 50.38 -9.74
C ARG A 1188 70.96 51.40 -9.36
N ILE A 1189 71.94 50.96 -8.57
CA ILE A 1189 73.02 51.81 -8.03
C ILE A 1189 73.89 52.52 -9.08
N THR A 1190 73.88 52.07 -10.34
CA THR A 1190 74.57 52.69 -11.47
C THR A 1190 73.74 53.78 -12.17
N ASP A 1191 72.43 53.84 -11.93
CA ASP A 1191 71.53 54.84 -12.51
C ASP A 1191 71.33 56.02 -11.56
N LYS A 1192 71.90 57.17 -11.92
CA LYS A 1192 71.80 58.41 -11.13
C LYS A 1192 70.35 58.85 -10.92
N ILE A 1193 69.44 58.59 -11.86
CA ILE A 1193 68.03 58.97 -11.75
C ILE A 1193 67.34 58.12 -10.68
N ALA A 1194 67.64 56.81 -10.63
CA ALA A 1194 67.14 55.93 -9.59
C ALA A 1194 67.70 56.32 -8.21
N VAL A 1195 69.02 56.53 -8.10
CA VAL A 1195 69.69 56.89 -6.85
C VAL A 1195 69.21 58.24 -6.29
N ASP A 1196 69.08 59.29 -7.11
CA ASP A 1196 68.57 60.59 -6.65
C ASP A 1196 67.08 60.55 -6.27
N PHE A 1197 66.28 59.71 -6.94
CA PHE A 1197 64.87 59.53 -6.61
C PHE A 1197 64.68 58.77 -5.29
N VAL A 1198 65.38 57.64 -5.14
CA VAL A 1198 65.41 56.83 -3.91
C VAL A 1198 65.89 57.66 -2.72
N ARG A 1199 66.99 58.41 -2.84
CA ARG A 1199 67.52 59.22 -1.74
C ARG A 1199 66.48 60.23 -1.24
N ARG A 1200 65.87 61.00 -2.16
CA ARG A 1200 64.79 61.96 -1.84
C ARG A 1200 63.54 61.30 -1.24
N ARG A 1201 63.30 60.02 -1.54
CA ARG A 1201 62.20 59.27 -0.94
C ARG A 1201 62.55 58.79 0.48
N ARG A 1202 63.75 58.22 0.67
CA ARG A 1202 64.22 57.76 1.99
C ARG A 1202 64.42 58.90 2.98
N GLU A 1203 64.83 60.09 2.52
CA GLU A 1203 64.85 61.33 3.32
C GLU A 1203 63.47 61.58 3.98
N LYS A 1204 62.38 61.53 3.19
CA LYS A 1204 60.98 61.70 3.64
C LYS A 1204 60.35 60.48 4.32
N GLU A 1205 60.99 59.32 4.28
CA GLU A 1205 60.54 58.11 4.99
C GLU A 1205 61.19 57.96 6.37
N ASN A 1206 62.32 58.64 6.60
CA ASN A 1206 63.02 58.65 7.88
C ASN A 1206 62.45 59.73 8.81
N GLN A 1207 62.12 60.90 8.27
CA GLN A 1207 61.07 61.78 8.82
C GLN A 1207 59.77 60.96 8.98
#